data_AF-A0A6J4I2M1-F1
#
_entry.id   AF-A0A6J4I2M1-F1
#
_cell.length_a   1.000
_cell.length_b   1.000
_cell.length_c   1.000
_cell.angle_alpha   90.00
_cell.angle_beta   90.00
_cell.angle_gamma   90.00
#
_symmetry.space_group_name_H-M   'P 1'
#
loop_
_entity.id
_entity.type
_entity.pdbx_description
1 polymer ?
#
loop_
_entity_poly.entity_id
_entity_poly.type
_entity_poly.pdbx_seq_one_letter_code
_entity_poly.pdbx_strand_id
1 'polypeptide(L)'
;MTRSRSILFVALCACLAAASLRAQGPGAPDTAEVLTVENEVDSAKPAGGWSPATVGQPLATRDRLRTGEDSRAAVRLADATVLRVDELTETEILPAQQASDKPTLNVKQGGAYFFSREKSREVNVQTPSANGAIRGTEFVVRVAANGTTTFAMLDGEVDVSNNAGSVTVRSGERAEVAPGQPPRKTAMIEATNIIQWCLYYPGVLNLNDLGLSPGAQRGSHSSLLAYSEGDLLTALKNYRGGSGSRAEQVYRAGLYLVVGRVDKAERLLRSVPSSAPGRDALLTLIAAVKLQERDTARAPTTASDWVAESYYRQSRADLPGALEAAQQATQADPSFGFGWTRVAELQFSFGRVPQAKKALAEGLRLSPRNPSAHTLQGFLLAAENDIDDARTSFEQAMAIDGALGNAWLGRGLTRIRKGDDELGRQDLQTAAALEPNRSLLHSYLGKAFSNVGNSPKAKLELDRAKQLDPNDPTPWLYSAIENRQNNRVNEGVRDLEKSQDLNDNRRVYRSRFLLEQDRAVRSANLAAIYQDAGMNEVAVREATRGVDGNYSNASSHLFLANSYNALRDPKRINLRYETPWFNELLLANLLSPVGGGPLSQFVSEQEYSKLFEADRFGISSTTDYLSTGEWRETASQFGIFGNFSYSIDAEYQYDPGQRPNNQIERFELYAQAKYQITPYDVLFVQTKFQDVEQGDLLQRYNQGDAARGVDFRERQEPGLLLAGYRHQWAPGHHTLLLAGRLADRIAFSDINTPADAEEFVNGGTPNVSRSLIFTRNANGEITNAFLLPLDLRYESEFVTYTGELNHIWEQDHNTLVIGARFQSGEFETRDEIDNAPPFAAPFFDVPAAEHDFESSLERQSFYAYDTFRPFTSLSLTAGVSYDRLEFPTNYRNSPIQDKQSARSKFSPKVGVIWNPIADLVFRGAYAQSLGGVSFDESVQLEPNQVAGFNQVFRSIIPESVVGSVAAPAYETAGLLAEYKLGTGTYAGVQATLLKSEVEREIGTFDAFLLRGSINPPIVSSSTPQRLDYEEQNLSMSLNQLVGNDWSFGARYQLTFSDLQTTFREIPAAILPDLAESRQKATLHQGQLFALYHHPCGFFARVEGNWYQQSNVGYTPAAPGDELLQVNAYVGYRFRRNFGDVTLGLLNINDEDYKLNPLNYYNELPRERTLLVRLRLNF
;
A
#
# COMPACT_ATOMS: atom_id res chain seq x y z
N MET A 1 -28.12 29.57 5.93
CA MET A 1 -27.28 29.32 4.73
C MET A 1 -26.48 28.01 4.81
N THR A 2 -26.38 27.38 5.99
CA THR A 2 -25.68 26.11 6.27
C THR A 2 -26.30 24.88 5.60
N ARG A 3 -27.63 24.71 5.64
CA ARG A 3 -28.33 23.59 4.92
C ARG A 3 -28.15 23.61 3.39
N SER A 4 -27.80 24.76 2.80
CA SER A 4 -27.67 24.93 1.36
C SER A 4 -26.37 24.36 0.80
N ARG A 5 -25.30 24.28 1.62
CA ARG A 5 -23.95 23.86 1.18
C ARG A 5 -23.81 22.33 1.13
N SER A 6 -24.34 21.62 2.11
CA SER A 6 -24.30 20.14 2.17
C SER A 6 -25.20 19.49 1.10
N ILE A 7 -26.39 20.06 0.85
CA ILE A 7 -27.32 19.56 -0.19
C ILE A 7 -26.76 19.79 -1.60
N LEU A 8 -26.01 20.88 -1.82
CA LEU A 8 -25.37 21.16 -3.11
C LEU A 8 -24.25 20.14 -3.43
N PHE A 9 -23.51 19.69 -2.41
CA PHE A 9 -22.37 18.79 -2.57
C PHE A 9 -22.82 17.35 -2.87
N VAL A 10 -23.81 16.84 -2.12
CA VAL A 10 -24.46 15.54 -2.40
C VAL A 10 -25.15 15.52 -3.77
N ALA A 11 -25.77 16.63 -4.18
CA ALA A 11 -26.36 16.76 -5.51
C ALA A 11 -25.31 16.82 -6.63
N LEU A 12 -24.13 17.40 -6.39
CA LEU A 12 -23.04 17.45 -7.35
C LEU A 12 -22.40 16.07 -7.57
N CYS A 13 -22.18 15.30 -6.49
CA CYS A 13 -21.71 13.92 -6.56
C CYS A 13 -22.73 13.00 -7.26
N ALA A 14 -24.02 13.18 -6.98
CA ALA A 14 -25.09 12.43 -7.66
C ALA A 14 -25.19 12.76 -9.17
N CYS A 15 -25.01 14.03 -9.55
CA CYS A 15 -25.01 14.45 -10.96
C CYS A 15 -23.76 13.99 -11.73
N LEU A 16 -22.59 13.89 -11.07
CA LEU A 16 -21.37 13.36 -11.67
C LEU A 16 -21.38 11.84 -11.79
N ALA A 17 -21.95 11.12 -10.82
CA ALA A 17 -22.18 9.67 -10.90
C ALA A 17 -23.20 9.29 -12.00
N ALA A 18 -24.16 10.17 -12.30
CA ALA A 18 -25.08 9.98 -13.42
C ALA A 18 -24.43 10.20 -14.80
N ALA A 19 -23.31 10.94 -14.87
CA ALA A 19 -22.60 11.25 -16.11
C ALA A 19 -21.59 10.16 -16.54
N SER A 20 -21.21 9.22 -15.66
CA SER A 20 -20.26 8.13 -15.95
C SER A 20 -20.92 6.84 -16.47
N LEU A 21 -22.24 6.80 -16.57
CA LEU A 21 -22.97 5.69 -17.20
C LEU A 21 -23.07 5.88 -18.72
N ARG A 22 -21.95 5.71 -19.45
CA ARG A 22 -21.93 5.16 -20.82
C ARG A 22 -20.52 5.07 -21.41
N ALA A 23 -20.03 3.85 -21.54
CA ALA A 23 -19.43 3.33 -22.76
C ALA A 23 -19.48 1.80 -22.70
N GLN A 24 -20.55 1.19 -23.23
CA GLN A 24 -20.43 -0.20 -23.66
C GLN A 24 -19.48 -0.17 -24.86
N GLY A 25 -18.28 -0.74 -24.68
CA GLY A 25 -17.37 -0.98 -25.79
C GLY A 25 -18.05 -1.80 -26.89
N PRO A 26 -17.57 -1.72 -28.13
CA PRO A 26 -18.13 -2.49 -29.25
C PRO A 26 -18.20 -3.97 -28.86
N GLY A 27 -19.35 -4.60 -29.06
CA GLY A 27 -19.50 -6.04 -28.82
C GLY A 27 -18.39 -6.82 -29.51
N ALA A 28 -17.81 -7.79 -28.79
CA ALA A 28 -16.75 -8.65 -29.29
C ALA A 28 -17.13 -9.25 -30.66
N PRO A 29 -16.17 -9.38 -31.60
CA PRO A 29 -16.46 -9.94 -32.90
C PRO A 29 -17.04 -11.35 -32.77
N ASP A 30 -18.11 -11.64 -33.52
CA ASP A 30 -18.87 -12.90 -33.54
C ASP A 30 -18.08 -14.08 -34.16
N THR A 31 -16.75 -13.98 -34.25
CA THR A 31 -15.85 -14.86 -35.02
C THR A 31 -14.62 -15.26 -34.19
N ALA A 32 -14.16 -16.50 -34.36
CA ALA A 32 -12.89 -16.94 -33.77
C ALA A 32 -11.69 -16.24 -34.44
N GLU A 33 -10.52 -16.23 -33.81
CA GLU A 33 -9.31 -15.55 -34.27
C GLU A 33 -8.07 -16.43 -34.06
N VAL A 34 -7.20 -16.52 -35.06
CA VAL A 34 -5.89 -17.19 -34.95
C VAL A 34 -4.93 -16.33 -34.12
N LEU A 35 -4.54 -16.79 -32.94
CA LEU A 35 -3.63 -16.08 -32.04
C LEU A 35 -2.16 -16.39 -32.34
N THR A 36 -1.84 -17.64 -32.67
CA THR A 36 -0.46 -18.07 -32.95
C THR A 36 -0.40 -19.01 -34.15
N VAL A 37 0.67 -18.89 -34.92
CA VAL A 37 1.03 -19.78 -36.02
C VAL A 37 2.47 -20.23 -35.78
N GLU A 38 2.65 -21.50 -35.46
CA GLU A 38 3.96 -22.07 -35.16
C GLU A 38 4.28 -23.12 -36.23
N ASN A 39 5.21 -22.79 -37.13
CA ASN A 39 5.58 -23.55 -38.33
C ASN A 39 4.48 -23.59 -39.43
N GLU A 40 4.01 -24.77 -39.84
CA GLU A 40 3.03 -24.95 -40.92
C GLU A 40 1.60 -25.02 -40.38
N VAL A 41 0.82 -23.97 -40.59
CA VAL A 41 -0.61 -23.90 -40.22
C VAL A 41 -1.38 -23.34 -41.41
N ASP A 42 -2.43 -24.05 -41.82
CA ASP A 42 -3.30 -23.63 -42.91
C ASP A 42 -4.74 -23.46 -42.43
N SER A 43 -5.47 -22.58 -43.08
CA SER A 43 -6.92 -22.42 -42.94
C SER A 43 -7.61 -22.62 -44.29
N ALA A 44 -8.89 -23.01 -44.25
CA ALA A 44 -9.72 -23.13 -45.44
C ALA A 44 -11.18 -22.79 -45.13
N LYS A 45 -11.87 -22.17 -46.09
CA LYS A 45 -13.34 -22.06 -46.07
C LYS A 45 -13.99 -23.47 -46.22
N PRO A 46 -15.28 -23.66 -45.90
CA PRO A 46 -15.92 -24.98 -45.81
C PRO A 46 -15.78 -25.85 -47.06
N ALA A 47 -15.76 -25.22 -48.24
CA ALA A 47 -15.54 -25.86 -49.55
C ALA A 47 -14.35 -25.26 -50.34
N GLY A 48 -13.48 -24.48 -49.67
CA GLY A 48 -12.30 -23.86 -50.28
C GLY A 48 -11.05 -24.74 -50.24
N GLY A 49 -10.02 -24.34 -50.99
CA GLY A 49 -8.67 -24.89 -50.86
C GLY A 49 -7.98 -24.43 -49.58
N TRP A 50 -6.92 -25.15 -49.16
CA TRP A 50 -6.09 -24.77 -48.02
C TRP A 50 -5.14 -23.64 -48.39
N SER A 51 -5.00 -22.66 -47.50
CA SER A 51 -4.05 -21.56 -47.61
C SER A 51 -3.37 -21.30 -46.27
N PRO A 52 -2.11 -20.83 -46.24
CA PRO A 52 -1.42 -20.50 -44.99
C PRO A 52 -2.24 -19.57 -44.11
N ALA A 53 -2.37 -19.91 -42.83
CA ALA A 53 -3.04 -19.07 -41.86
C ALA A 53 -2.13 -17.93 -41.41
N THR A 54 -2.71 -16.79 -41.05
CA THR A 54 -1.98 -15.65 -40.49
C THR A 54 -2.45 -15.32 -39.08
N VAL A 55 -1.55 -14.83 -38.22
CA VAL A 55 -1.93 -14.29 -36.91
C VAL A 55 -2.92 -13.14 -37.08
N GLY A 56 -3.94 -13.09 -36.22
CA GLY A 56 -5.05 -12.13 -36.30
C GLY A 56 -6.12 -12.48 -37.34
N GLN A 57 -5.98 -13.61 -38.06
CA GLN A 57 -6.97 -14.01 -39.05
C GLN A 57 -8.30 -14.41 -38.38
N PRO A 58 -9.43 -13.81 -38.77
CA PRO A 58 -10.74 -14.26 -38.31
C PRO A 58 -11.11 -15.60 -38.96
N LEU A 59 -11.60 -16.52 -38.15
CA LEU A 59 -12.17 -17.81 -38.55
C LEU A 59 -13.68 -17.75 -38.35
N ALA A 60 -14.41 -17.84 -39.46
CA ALA A 60 -15.86 -17.92 -39.46
C ALA A 60 -16.30 -19.35 -39.12
N THR A 61 -17.56 -19.49 -38.72
CA THR A 61 -18.15 -20.80 -38.48
C THR A 61 -18.10 -21.67 -39.74
N ARG A 62 -17.73 -22.95 -39.57
CA ARG A 62 -17.36 -23.95 -40.61
C ARG A 62 -16.01 -23.74 -41.29
N ASP A 63 -15.26 -22.70 -40.96
CA ASP A 63 -13.87 -22.62 -41.40
C ASP A 63 -13.08 -23.77 -40.76
N ARG A 64 -12.14 -24.30 -41.54
CA ARG A 64 -11.27 -25.41 -41.16
C ARG A 64 -9.88 -24.89 -40.88
N LEU A 65 -9.23 -25.46 -39.88
CA LEU A 65 -7.84 -25.21 -39.54
C LEU A 65 -7.08 -26.54 -39.51
N ARG A 66 -5.86 -26.55 -40.05
CA ARG A 66 -4.96 -27.68 -39.90
C ARG A 66 -3.55 -27.27 -39.54
N THR A 67 -2.86 -28.13 -38.81
CA THR A 67 -1.45 -28.03 -38.48
C THR A 67 -0.67 -29.14 -39.18
N GLY A 68 0.52 -28.80 -39.70
CA GLY A 68 1.47 -29.76 -40.26
C GLY A 68 2.21 -30.58 -39.20
N GLU A 69 3.22 -31.34 -39.63
CA GLU A 69 4.17 -31.98 -38.72
C GLU A 69 5.04 -30.90 -38.05
N ASP A 70 5.38 -31.10 -36.77
CA ASP A 70 6.21 -30.12 -36.02
C ASP A 70 5.60 -28.71 -36.01
N SER A 71 4.26 -28.64 -36.01
CA SER A 71 3.51 -27.38 -35.99
C SER A 71 2.56 -27.30 -34.81
N ARG A 72 2.26 -26.08 -34.36
CA ARG A 72 1.23 -25.78 -33.36
C ARG A 72 0.47 -24.52 -33.78
N ALA A 73 -0.73 -24.34 -33.23
CA ALA A 73 -1.47 -23.10 -33.35
C ALA A 73 -2.25 -22.82 -32.06
N ALA A 74 -2.67 -21.58 -31.87
CA ALA A 74 -3.65 -21.20 -30.87
C ALA A 74 -4.75 -20.38 -31.54
N VAL A 75 -6.00 -20.66 -31.18
CA VAL A 75 -7.19 -19.95 -31.67
C VAL A 75 -8.00 -19.47 -30.48
N ARG A 76 -8.40 -18.20 -30.48
CA ARG A 76 -9.40 -17.68 -29.55
C ARG A 76 -10.77 -17.78 -30.19
N LEU A 77 -11.72 -18.42 -29.53
CA LEU A 77 -13.10 -18.47 -29.99
C LEU A 77 -13.84 -17.16 -29.62
N ALA A 78 -15.03 -16.96 -30.19
CA ALA A 78 -15.84 -15.76 -29.94
C ALA A 78 -16.21 -15.57 -28.46
N ASP A 79 -16.22 -16.66 -27.68
CA ASP A 79 -16.43 -16.64 -26.23
C ASP A 79 -15.10 -16.58 -25.45
N ALA A 80 -14.04 -16.02 -26.02
CA ALA A 80 -12.70 -15.90 -25.42
C ALA A 80 -12.00 -17.21 -25.02
N THR A 81 -12.63 -18.37 -25.24
CA THR A 81 -11.99 -19.69 -25.08
C THR A 81 -10.73 -19.78 -25.93
N VAL A 82 -9.66 -20.34 -25.39
CA VAL A 82 -8.41 -20.56 -26.12
C VAL A 82 -8.25 -22.04 -26.43
N LEU A 83 -8.15 -22.35 -27.72
CA LEU A 83 -7.89 -23.68 -28.25
C LEU A 83 -6.44 -23.78 -28.73
N ARG A 84 -5.63 -24.58 -28.06
CA ARG A 84 -4.28 -24.96 -28.50
C ARG A 84 -4.40 -26.18 -29.41
N VAL A 85 -3.83 -26.12 -30.60
CA VAL A 85 -3.89 -27.16 -31.63
C VAL A 85 -2.50 -27.78 -31.80
N ASP A 86 -2.41 -29.09 -31.64
CA ASP A 86 -1.17 -29.90 -31.71
C ASP A 86 -0.80 -30.24 -33.16
N GLU A 87 0.31 -30.93 -33.43
CA GLU A 87 0.72 -31.29 -34.81
C GLU A 87 -0.27 -32.24 -35.48
N LEU A 88 -0.28 -32.23 -36.81
CA LEU A 88 -1.08 -33.13 -37.64
C LEU A 88 -2.57 -33.11 -37.26
N THR A 89 -3.06 -31.96 -36.82
CA THR A 89 -4.43 -31.80 -36.36
C THR A 89 -5.25 -31.19 -37.48
N GLU A 90 -6.41 -31.78 -37.77
CA GLU A 90 -7.45 -31.14 -38.59
C GLU A 90 -8.68 -30.91 -37.71
N THR A 91 -9.05 -29.65 -37.56
CA THR A 91 -10.19 -29.23 -36.75
C THR A 91 -11.12 -28.32 -37.53
N GLU A 92 -12.41 -28.45 -37.28
CA GLU A 92 -13.47 -27.63 -37.86
C GLU A 92 -14.40 -27.13 -36.75
N ILE A 93 -14.65 -25.82 -36.73
CA ILE A 93 -15.57 -25.21 -35.77
C ILE A 93 -16.97 -25.23 -36.41
N LEU A 94 -17.86 -26.13 -35.97
CA LEU A 94 -19.19 -26.29 -36.56
C LEU A 94 -20.23 -25.36 -35.90
N PRO A 95 -21.20 -24.82 -36.67
CA PRO A 95 -22.30 -24.03 -36.13
C PRO A 95 -23.21 -24.91 -35.28
N ALA A 96 -23.84 -24.29 -34.29
CA ALA A 96 -25.05 -24.82 -33.68
C ALA A 96 -26.12 -25.02 -34.78
N GLN A 97 -26.71 -26.22 -34.90
CA GLN A 97 -27.68 -26.51 -35.96
C GLN A 97 -29.00 -25.73 -35.76
N GLN A 98 -29.29 -25.30 -34.54
CA GLN A 98 -30.35 -24.36 -34.15
C GLN A 98 -29.83 -23.33 -33.13
N ALA A 99 -30.54 -22.22 -32.92
CA ALA A 99 -30.17 -21.19 -31.92
C ALA A 99 -30.06 -21.72 -30.47
N SER A 100 -30.65 -22.90 -30.19
CA SER A 100 -30.58 -23.62 -28.92
C SER A 100 -29.53 -24.73 -28.86
N ASP A 101 -28.83 -25.03 -29.97
CA ASP A 101 -27.86 -26.13 -30.03
C ASP A 101 -26.47 -25.72 -29.52
N LYS A 102 -25.72 -26.72 -29.05
CA LYS A 102 -24.39 -26.55 -28.46
C LYS A 102 -23.32 -26.38 -29.56
N PRO A 103 -22.32 -25.51 -29.37
CA PRO A 103 -21.19 -25.43 -30.28
C PRO A 103 -20.46 -26.78 -30.36
N THR A 104 -20.12 -27.21 -31.57
CA THR A 104 -19.48 -28.50 -31.82
C THR A 104 -18.09 -28.31 -32.41
N LEU A 105 -17.06 -28.80 -31.71
CA LEU A 105 -15.69 -28.86 -32.19
C LEU A 105 -15.46 -30.23 -32.84
N ASN A 106 -15.21 -30.25 -34.14
CA ASN A 106 -14.92 -31.49 -34.86
C ASN A 106 -13.41 -31.70 -34.98
N VAL A 107 -12.87 -32.66 -34.24
CA VAL A 107 -11.44 -33.04 -34.28
C VAL A 107 -11.30 -34.33 -35.06
N LYS A 108 -10.83 -34.24 -36.31
CA LYS A 108 -10.77 -35.40 -37.22
C LYS A 108 -9.54 -36.28 -36.97
N GLN A 109 -8.41 -35.66 -36.65
CA GLN A 109 -7.12 -36.28 -36.34
C GLN A 109 -6.27 -35.31 -35.54
N GLY A 110 -5.21 -35.78 -34.88
CA GLY A 110 -4.27 -34.96 -34.12
C GLY A 110 -4.73 -34.70 -32.69
N GLY A 111 -4.38 -33.55 -32.11
CA GLY A 111 -4.68 -33.23 -30.71
C GLY A 111 -5.05 -31.76 -30.50
N ALA A 112 -5.89 -31.51 -29.50
CA ALA A 112 -6.22 -30.16 -29.09
C ALA A 112 -6.36 -30.07 -27.57
N TYR A 113 -5.87 -28.97 -27.01
CA TYR A 113 -6.05 -28.58 -25.62
C TYR A 113 -6.98 -27.38 -25.56
N PHE A 114 -8.02 -27.51 -24.76
CA PHE A 114 -9.08 -26.52 -24.61
C PHE A 114 -8.98 -25.86 -23.24
N PHE A 115 -8.91 -24.53 -23.23
CA PHE A 115 -8.91 -23.72 -22.01
C PHE A 115 -10.00 -22.65 -22.11
N SER A 116 -11.03 -22.77 -21.27
CA SER A 116 -12.07 -21.76 -21.16
C SER A 116 -12.30 -21.39 -19.72
N ARG A 117 -12.57 -20.10 -19.50
CA ARG A 117 -13.08 -19.58 -18.24
C ARG A 117 -14.37 -18.81 -18.45
N GLU A 118 -15.04 -18.91 -19.60
CA GLU A 118 -16.33 -18.25 -19.80
C GLU A 118 -17.51 -19.09 -19.34
N LYS A 119 -18.73 -18.52 -19.34
CA LYS A 119 -19.94 -19.21 -18.85
C LYS A 119 -20.02 -20.60 -19.48
N SER A 120 -20.17 -21.64 -18.65
CA SER A 120 -20.30 -23.04 -19.06
C SER A 120 -21.35 -23.21 -20.13
N ARG A 121 -20.92 -23.15 -21.38
CA ARG A 121 -21.63 -23.72 -22.50
C ARG A 121 -21.07 -25.11 -22.64
N GLU A 122 -21.93 -26.11 -22.56
CA GLU A 122 -21.52 -27.47 -22.88
C GLU A 122 -20.96 -27.48 -24.31
N VAL A 123 -19.70 -27.89 -24.47
CA VAL A 123 -19.06 -28.02 -25.78
C VAL A 123 -19.18 -29.46 -26.21
N ASN A 124 -19.72 -29.69 -27.40
CA ASN A 124 -19.69 -31.02 -27.99
C ASN A 124 -18.38 -31.18 -28.75
N VAL A 125 -17.62 -32.23 -28.48
CA VAL A 125 -16.44 -32.58 -29.27
C VAL A 125 -16.75 -33.84 -30.06
N GLN A 126 -16.78 -33.70 -31.38
CA GLN A 126 -16.98 -34.81 -32.29
C GLN A 126 -15.61 -35.33 -32.76
N THR A 127 -15.44 -36.65 -32.70
CA THR A 127 -14.26 -37.35 -33.23
C THR A 127 -14.72 -38.57 -34.04
N PRO A 128 -13.86 -39.20 -34.85
CA PRO A 128 -14.24 -40.38 -35.63
C PRO A 128 -14.76 -41.56 -34.81
N SER A 129 -14.32 -41.71 -33.56
CA SER A 129 -14.62 -42.88 -32.72
C SER A 129 -15.59 -42.61 -31.56
N ALA A 130 -15.83 -41.33 -31.22
CA ALA A 130 -16.70 -40.93 -30.12
C ALA A 130 -17.15 -39.46 -30.19
N ASN A 131 -18.25 -39.17 -29.50
CA ASN A 131 -18.70 -37.82 -29.17
C ASN A 131 -18.49 -37.58 -27.67
N GLY A 132 -17.92 -36.45 -27.31
CA GLY A 132 -17.80 -35.98 -25.93
C GLY A 132 -18.73 -34.79 -25.70
N ALA A 133 -19.67 -34.89 -24.76
CA ALA A 133 -20.42 -33.74 -24.26
C ALA A 133 -19.70 -33.20 -23.02
N ILE A 134 -19.00 -32.08 -23.18
CA ILE A 134 -18.06 -31.58 -22.17
C ILE A 134 -18.73 -30.54 -21.28
N ARG A 135 -18.72 -30.81 -19.98
CA ARG A 135 -19.10 -29.93 -18.87
C ARG A 135 -17.85 -29.60 -18.07
N GLY A 136 -16.90 -28.94 -18.72
CA GLY A 136 -15.61 -28.62 -18.14
C GLY A 136 -14.96 -27.42 -18.79
N THR A 137 -13.98 -26.88 -18.08
CA THR A 137 -13.25 -25.65 -18.38
C THR A 137 -11.88 -25.95 -18.96
N GLU A 138 -11.37 -27.18 -18.77
CA GLU A 138 -10.04 -27.57 -19.22
C GLU A 138 -9.93 -29.06 -19.56
N PHE A 139 -9.59 -29.38 -20.82
CA PHE A 139 -9.44 -30.76 -21.27
C PHE A 139 -8.53 -30.90 -22.50
N VAL A 140 -8.07 -32.12 -22.74
CA VAL A 140 -7.32 -32.50 -23.95
C VAL A 140 -8.08 -33.58 -24.70
N VAL A 141 -8.24 -33.40 -26.00
CA VAL A 141 -8.74 -34.42 -26.92
C VAL A 141 -7.63 -34.78 -27.90
N ARG A 142 -7.44 -36.08 -28.15
CA ARG A 142 -6.47 -36.57 -29.14
C ARG A 142 -7.05 -37.72 -29.95
N VAL A 143 -6.88 -37.67 -31.26
CA VAL A 143 -7.28 -38.70 -32.21
C VAL A 143 -6.01 -39.22 -32.90
N ALA A 144 -5.62 -40.43 -32.55
CA ALA A 144 -4.45 -41.10 -33.13
C ALA A 144 -4.68 -41.48 -34.60
N ALA A 145 -3.60 -41.71 -35.35
CA ALA A 145 -3.67 -42.09 -36.76
C ALA A 145 -4.45 -43.40 -37.03
N ASN A 146 -4.56 -44.28 -36.04
CA ASN A 146 -5.37 -45.51 -36.10
C ASN A 146 -6.87 -45.27 -35.78
N GLY A 147 -7.29 -44.02 -35.60
CA GLY A 147 -8.66 -43.63 -35.24
C GLY A 147 -8.98 -43.69 -33.75
N THR A 148 -8.05 -44.07 -32.88
CA THR A 148 -8.30 -44.13 -31.43
C THR A 148 -8.43 -42.73 -30.85
N THR A 149 -9.53 -42.44 -30.17
CA THR A 149 -9.77 -41.16 -29.50
C THR A 149 -9.45 -41.27 -28.01
N THR A 150 -8.72 -40.29 -27.48
CA THR A 150 -8.50 -40.09 -26.04
C THR A 150 -9.08 -38.76 -25.60
N PHE A 151 -9.87 -38.77 -24.53
CA PHE A 151 -10.32 -37.58 -23.81
C PHE A 151 -9.67 -37.58 -22.43
N ALA A 152 -8.90 -36.54 -22.09
CA ALA A 152 -8.30 -36.36 -20.77
C ALA A 152 -8.84 -35.09 -20.12
N MET A 153 -9.44 -35.22 -18.94
CA MET A 153 -10.06 -34.10 -18.22
C MET A 153 -9.10 -33.53 -17.18
N LEU A 154 -8.79 -32.24 -17.32
CA LEU A 154 -7.99 -31.49 -16.35
C LEU A 154 -8.88 -30.78 -15.34
N ASP A 155 -9.99 -30.19 -15.80
CA ASP A 155 -10.99 -29.53 -14.97
C ASP A 155 -12.42 -29.74 -15.54
N GLY A 156 -13.36 -30.10 -14.66
CA GLY A 156 -14.74 -30.48 -14.99
C GLY A 156 -14.96 -31.96 -15.36
N GLU A 157 -16.02 -32.25 -16.11
CA GLU A 157 -16.38 -33.60 -16.56
C GLU A 157 -16.78 -33.68 -18.04
N VAL A 158 -16.72 -34.87 -18.64
CA VAL A 158 -17.18 -35.15 -20.00
C VAL A 158 -17.93 -36.47 -20.07
N ASP A 159 -19.08 -36.46 -20.72
CA ASP A 159 -19.81 -37.67 -21.11
C ASP A 159 -19.32 -38.12 -22.49
N VAL A 160 -18.47 -39.16 -22.52
CA VAL A 160 -17.92 -39.74 -23.76
C VAL A 160 -18.82 -40.88 -24.20
N SER A 161 -19.34 -40.82 -25.43
CA SER A 161 -20.29 -41.81 -25.95
C SER A 161 -20.05 -42.15 -27.41
N ASN A 162 -20.40 -43.39 -27.77
CA ASN A 162 -20.57 -43.83 -29.14
C ASN A 162 -21.69 -44.88 -29.22
N ASN A 163 -21.90 -45.49 -30.39
CA ASN A 163 -22.97 -46.49 -30.58
C ASN A 163 -22.78 -47.78 -29.74
N ALA A 164 -21.59 -48.03 -29.20
CA ALA A 164 -21.27 -49.22 -28.41
C ALA A 164 -21.39 -49.00 -26.89
N GLY A 165 -21.45 -47.75 -26.42
CA GLY A 165 -21.62 -47.43 -24.99
C GLY A 165 -21.23 -45.99 -24.63
N SER A 166 -21.32 -45.66 -23.34
CA SER A 166 -20.94 -44.35 -22.79
C SER A 166 -20.18 -44.47 -21.47
N VAL A 167 -19.35 -43.47 -21.17
CA VAL A 167 -18.65 -43.32 -19.89
C VAL A 167 -18.49 -41.84 -19.54
N THR A 168 -18.73 -41.50 -18.26
CA THR A 168 -18.44 -40.16 -17.73
C THR A 168 -17.02 -40.13 -17.20
N VAL A 169 -16.21 -39.16 -17.66
CA VAL A 169 -14.82 -38.92 -17.25
C VAL A 169 -14.78 -37.62 -16.46
N ARG A 170 -14.18 -37.63 -15.27
CA ARG A 170 -14.04 -36.47 -14.37
C ARG A 170 -12.59 -35.97 -14.34
N SER A 171 -12.36 -34.83 -13.70
CA SER A 171 -11.03 -34.25 -13.51
C SER A 171 -10.04 -35.27 -12.96
N GLY A 172 -8.87 -35.41 -13.60
CA GLY A 172 -7.86 -36.41 -13.26
C GLY A 172 -8.13 -37.80 -13.83
N GLU A 173 -9.14 -37.97 -14.68
CA GLU A 173 -9.42 -39.22 -15.40
C GLU A 173 -9.26 -39.02 -16.93
N ARG A 174 -9.10 -40.13 -17.65
CA ARG A 174 -9.16 -40.12 -19.13
C ARG A 174 -10.03 -41.26 -19.67
N ALA A 175 -10.66 -41.07 -20.83
CA ALA A 175 -11.28 -42.13 -21.60
C ALA A 175 -10.50 -42.42 -22.87
N GLU A 176 -10.41 -43.69 -23.22
CA GLU A 176 -9.87 -44.17 -24.49
C GLU A 176 -10.96 -44.91 -25.27
N VAL A 177 -11.06 -44.60 -26.56
CA VAL A 177 -12.07 -45.15 -27.46
C VAL A 177 -11.41 -45.62 -28.75
N ALA A 178 -11.25 -46.93 -28.89
CA ALA A 178 -10.83 -47.53 -30.16
C ALA A 178 -12.03 -47.56 -31.14
N PRO A 179 -11.79 -47.49 -32.47
CA PRO A 179 -12.86 -47.54 -33.46
C PRO A 179 -13.80 -48.74 -33.25
N GLY A 180 -15.11 -48.48 -33.11
CA GLY A 180 -16.15 -49.49 -32.95
C GLY A 180 -16.23 -50.18 -31.57
N GLN A 181 -15.39 -49.81 -30.60
CA GLN A 181 -15.40 -50.35 -29.23
C GLN A 181 -16.07 -49.37 -28.25
N PRO A 182 -16.66 -49.84 -27.12
CA PRO A 182 -17.21 -48.95 -26.11
C PRO A 182 -16.10 -48.13 -25.42
N PRO A 183 -16.36 -46.88 -25.04
CA PRO A 183 -15.42 -46.05 -24.28
C PRO A 183 -14.95 -46.73 -22.99
N ARG A 184 -13.65 -46.66 -22.70
CA ARG A 184 -13.06 -47.21 -21.47
C ARG A 184 -12.35 -46.12 -20.67
N LYS A 185 -12.70 -46.00 -19.40
CA LYS A 185 -12.01 -45.12 -18.46
C LYS A 185 -10.67 -45.72 -18.06
N THR A 186 -9.63 -44.90 -18.05
CA THR A 186 -8.30 -45.24 -17.53
C THR A 186 -7.78 -44.11 -16.63
N ALA A 187 -6.83 -44.42 -15.75
CA ALA A 187 -6.23 -43.42 -14.88
C ALA A 187 -5.33 -42.46 -15.67
N MET A 188 -5.35 -41.18 -15.29
CA MET A 188 -4.41 -40.17 -15.78
C MET A 188 -3.16 -40.20 -14.88
N ILE A 189 -2.05 -40.68 -15.41
CA ILE A 189 -0.83 -40.93 -14.60
C ILE A 189 -0.17 -39.59 -14.18
N GLU A 190 0.01 -38.65 -15.11
CA GLU A 190 0.54 -37.31 -14.82
C GLU A 190 -0.09 -36.26 -15.73
N ALA A 191 -0.83 -35.31 -15.15
CA ALA A 191 -1.49 -34.24 -15.90
C ALA A 191 -0.51 -33.35 -16.67
N THR A 192 0.62 -33.05 -16.04
CA THR A 192 1.72 -32.23 -16.57
C THR A 192 2.24 -32.76 -17.90
N ASN A 193 2.30 -34.09 -18.08
CA ASN A 193 2.79 -34.71 -19.30
C ASN A 193 1.81 -34.60 -20.47
N ILE A 194 0.50 -34.50 -20.21
CA ILE A 194 -0.52 -34.46 -21.28
C ILE A 194 -0.48 -33.12 -22.01
N ILE A 195 -0.24 -32.03 -21.29
CA ILE A 195 -0.16 -30.64 -21.80
C ILE A 195 1.27 -30.14 -21.89
N GLN A 196 2.26 -31.02 -21.75
CA GLN A 196 3.68 -30.65 -21.79
C GLN A 196 4.09 -30.04 -23.14
N TRP A 197 3.46 -30.51 -24.22
CA TRP A 197 3.64 -29.98 -25.56
C TRP A 197 3.13 -28.55 -25.70
N CYS A 198 2.37 -28.02 -24.72
CA CYS A 198 1.96 -26.62 -24.71
C CYS A 198 3.06 -25.68 -24.19
N LEU A 199 4.03 -26.18 -23.43
CA LEU A 199 5.03 -25.33 -22.77
C LEU A 199 5.96 -24.64 -23.76
N TYR A 200 6.47 -23.48 -23.35
CA TYR A 200 7.48 -22.70 -24.06
C TYR A 200 8.90 -23.15 -23.69
N TYR A 201 9.77 -23.32 -24.70
CA TYR A 201 11.18 -23.66 -24.50
C TYR A 201 12.06 -22.59 -25.14
N PRO A 202 12.81 -21.78 -24.36
CA PRO A 202 13.68 -20.75 -24.90
C PRO A 202 14.89 -21.35 -25.66
N GLY A 203 15.47 -20.54 -26.55
CA GLY A 203 16.70 -20.90 -27.25
C GLY A 203 17.90 -20.88 -26.30
N VAL A 204 18.64 -21.99 -26.23
CA VAL A 204 19.82 -22.14 -25.36
C VAL A 204 21.07 -22.63 -26.09
N LEU A 205 20.99 -22.91 -27.40
CA LEU A 205 22.16 -23.40 -28.14
C LEU A 205 22.98 -22.23 -28.68
N ASN A 206 24.24 -22.16 -28.29
CA ASN A 206 25.22 -21.40 -29.04
C ASN A 206 25.71 -22.26 -30.21
N LEU A 207 25.48 -21.79 -31.44
CA LEU A 207 25.84 -22.53 -32.66
C LEU A 207 27.36 -22.75 -32.80
N ASN A 208 28.17 -21.90 -32.17
CA ASN A 208 29.63 -22.05 -32.15
C ASN A 208 30.07 -23.26 -31.32
N ASP A 209 29.30 -23.64 -30.28
CA ASP A 209 29.61 -24.78 -29.41
C ASP A 209 29.43 -26.12 -30.14
N LEU A 210 28.50 -26.18 -31.10
CA LEU A 210 28.06 -27.44 -31.71
C LEU A 210 29.10 -28.07 -32.64
N GLY A 211 30.07 -27.29 -33.13
CA GLY A 211 31.09 -27.79 -34.06
C GLY A 211 30.51 -28.25 -35.41
N LEU A 212 29.55 -27.51 -35.96
CA LEU A 212 28.93 -27.81 -37.25
C LEU A 212 29.97 -27.78 -38.39
N SER A 213 29.95 -28.79 -39.26
CA SER A 213 30.86 -28.83 -40.42
C SER A 213 30.51 -27.73 -41.45
N PRO A 214 31.48 -27.26 -42.28
CA PRO A 214 31.20 -26.26 -43.31
C PRO A 214 30.13 -26.69 -44.33
N GLY A 215 29.99 -28.00 -44.56
CA GLY A 215 28.91 -28.56 -45.38
C GLY A 215 27.54 -28.44 -44.72
N ALA A 216 27.45 -28.74 -43.42
CA ALA A 216 26.21 -28.59 -42.64
C ALA A 216 25.81 -27.11 -42.49
N GLN A 217 26.78 -26.22 -42.29
CA GLN A 217 26.56 -24.77 -42.23
C GLN A 217 25.97 -24.23 -43.53
N ARG A 218 26.48 -24.66 -44.70
CA ARG A 218 25.93 -24.25 -46.00
C ARG A 218 24.53 -24.82 -46.26
N GLY A 219 24.30 -26.09 -45.92
CA GLY A 219 23.02 -26.77 -46.15
C GLY A 219 21.87 -26.24 -45.29
N SER A 220 22.16 -25.66 -44.12
CA SER A 220 21.17 -25.10 -43.19
C SER A 220 21.40 -23.61 -42.90
N HIS A 221 22.10 -22.89 -43.78
CA HIS A 221 22.53 -21.50 -43.53
C HIS A 221 21.37 -20.59 -43.09
N SER A 222 20.24 -20.59 -43.82
CA SER A 222 19.07 -19.76 -43.50
C SER A 222 18.40 -20.13 -42.18
N SER A 223 18.48 -21.40 -41.76
CA SER A 223 17.97 -21.87 -40.47
C SER A 223 18.89 -21.40 -39.34
N LEU A 224 20.20 -21.61 -39.49
CA LEU A 224 21.22 -21.22 -38.51
C LEU A 224 21.26 -19.70 -38.30
N LEU A 225 21.15 -18.92 -39.38
CA LEU A 225 21.07 -17.45 -39.31
C LEU A 225 19.85 -17.01 -38.50
N ALA A 226 18.66 -17.52 -38.82
CA ALA A 226 17.45 -17.20 -38.08
C ALA A 226 17.56 -17.57 -36.59
N TYR A 227 18.17 -18.72 -36.28
CA TYR A 227 18.41 -19.14 -34.89
C TYR A 227 19.34 -18.16 -34.17
N SER A 228 20.44 -17.73 -34.81
CA SER A 228 21.38 -16.75 -34.23
C SER A 228 20.75 -15.36 -34.05
N GLU A 229 19.84 -14.97 -34.93
CA GLU A 229 19.07 -13.72 -34.82
C GLU A 229 18.00 -13.79 -33.71
N GLY A 230 17.72 -14.97 -33.15
CA GLY A 230 16.71 -15.18 -32.10
C GLY A 230 15.35 -15.67 -32.61
N ASP A 231 15.14 -15.78 -33.92
CA ASP A 231 13.88 -16.21 -34.54
C ASP A 231 13.84 -17.73 -34.73
N LEU A 232 13.49 -18.41 -33.63
CA LEU A 232 13.48 -19.87 -33.56
C LEU A 232 12.43 -20.52 -34.48
N LEU A 233 11.27 -19.87 -34.67
CA LEU A 233 10.21 -20.38 -35.56
C LEU A 233 10.62 -20.31 -37.03
N THR A 234 11.25 -19.21 -37.45
CA THR A 234 11.83 -19.10 -38.79
C THR A 234 12.99 -20.08 -38.97
N ALA A 235 13.80 -20.31 -37.92
CA ALA A 235 14.85 -21.32 -37.95
C ALA A 235 14.30 -22.73 -38.20
N LEU A 236 13.23 -23.12 -37.50
CA LEU A 236 12.54 -24.39 -37.71
C LEU A 236 11.97 -24.47 -39.14
N LYS A 237 11.23 -23.44 -39.57
CA LYS A 237 10.61 -23.38 -40.90
C LYS A 237 11.62 -23.47 -42.05
N ASN A 238 12.82 -22.92 -41.86
CA ASN A 238 13.89 -22.93 -42.87
C ASN A 238 14.82 -24.14 -42.77
N TYR A 239 14.64 -25.02 -41.80
CA TYR A 239 15.43 -26.24 -41.70
C TYR A 239 15.08 -27.20 -42.84
N ARG A 240 16.09 -27.68 -43.57
CA ARG A 240 15.92 -28.56 -44.75
C ARG A 240 16.52 -29.95 -44.55
N GLY A 241 16.92 -30.27 -43.32
CA GLY A 241 17.72 -31.47 -43.04
C GLY A 241 19.15 -31.33 -43.58
N GLY A 242 20.00 -32.28 -43.20
CA GLY A 242 21.41 -32.26 -43.60
C GLY A 242 22.11 -33.58 -43.35
N SER A 243 23.42 -33.52 -43.10
CA SER A 243 24.38 -34.64 -43.08
C SER A 243 24.06 -35.78 -42.10
N GLY A 244 23.20 -35.54 -41.11
CA GLY A 244 22.94 -36.47 -40.01
C GLY A 244 24.05 -36.50 -38.95
N SER A 245 24.96 -35.51 -38.96
CA SER A 245 26.03 -35.40 -37.96
C SER A 245 25.47 -35.20 -36.54
N ARG A 246 26.27 -35.56 -35.52
CA ARG A 246 25.89 -35.42 -34.10
C ARG A 246 25.49 -33.98 -33.73
N ALA A 247 26.27 -33.00 -34.20
CA ALA A 247 26.01 -31.58 -34.00
C ALA A 247 24.65 -31.16 -34.58
N GLU A 248 24.32 -31.70 -35.75
CA GLU A 248 23.07 -31.42 -36.43
C GLU A 248 21.87 -32.11 -35.77
N GLN A 249 22.06 -33.31 -35.22
CA GLN A 249 21.06 -34.00 -34.40
C GLN A 249 20.73 -33.19 -33.14
N VAL A 250 21.73 -32.60 -32.47
CA VAL A 250 21.52 -31.70 -31.33
C VAL A 250 20.78 -30.44 -31.76
N TYR A 251 21.20 -29.79 -32.86
CA TYR A 251 20.52 -28.60 -33.39
C TYR A 251 19.05 -28.89 -33.72
N ARG A 252 18.77 -30.00 -34.42
CA ARG A 252 17.41 -30.45 -34.74
C ARG A 252 16.60 -30.77 -33.48
N ALA A 253 17.21 -31.36 -32.45
CA ALA A 253 16.55 -31.55 -31.17
C ALA A 253 16.16 -30.21 -30.51
N GLY A 254 17.01 -29.19 -30.63
CA GLY A 254 16.70 -27.83 -30.21
C GLY A 254 15.50 -27.25 -30.97
N LEU A 255 15.46 -27.42 -32.30
CA LEU A 255 14.33 -26.98 -33.14
C LEU A 255 13.01 -27.70 -32.78
N TYR A 256 13.07 -28.98 -32.39
CA TYR A 256 11.88 -29.69 -31.89
C TYR A 256 11.30 -29.06 -30.62
N LEU A 257 12.15 -28.55 -29.73
CA LEU A 257 11.68 -27.91 -28.49
C LEU A 257 10.95 -26.60 -28.75
N VAL A 258 11.28 -25.87 -29.82
CA VAL A 258 10.62 -24.60 -30.21
C VAL A 258 9.09 -24.78 -30.30
N VAL A 259 8.64 -25.92 -30.82
CA VAL A 259 7.23 -26.28 -30.97
C VAL A 259 6.78 -27.34 -29.95
N GLY A 260 7.49 -27.48 -28.82
CA GLY A 260 7.12 -28.35 -27.71
C GLY A 260 7.18 -29.86 -28.02
N ARG A 261 7.90 -30.28 -29.06
CA ARG A 261 8.06 -31.70 -29.46
C ARG A 261 9.11 -32.41 -28.61
N VAL A 262 8.92 -32.39 -27.29
CA VAL A 262 9.91 -32.90 -26.33
C VAL A 262 10.20 -34.38 -26.53
N ASP A 263 9.20 -35.19 -26.86
CA ASP A 263 9.41 -36.62 -27.13
C ASP A 263 10.30 -36.88 -28.35
N LYS A 264 10.18 -36.04 -29.40
CA LYS A 264 11.06 -36.12 -30.58
C LYS A 264 12.47 -35.67 -30.20
N ALA A 265 12.60 -34.56 -29.45
CA ALA A 265 13.87 -34.06 -28.97
C ALA A 265 14.61 -35.07 -28.07
N GLU A 266 13.96 -35.60 -27.02
CA GLU A 266 14.56 -36.57 -26.10
C GLU A 266 14.96 -37.88 -26.81
N ARG A 267 14.12 -38.40 -27.72
CA ARG A 267 14.48 -39.58 -28.53
C ARG A 267 15.72 -39.32 -29.39
N LEU A 268 15.82 -38.15 -29.99
CA LEU A 268 16.98 -37.78 -30.78
C LEU A 268 18.22 -37.58 -29.90
N LEU A 269 18.08 -36.97 -28.72
CA LEU A 269 19.20 -36.77 -27.78
C LEU A 269 19.68 -38.09 -27.14
N ARG A 270 18.83 -39.12 -27.07
CA ARG A 270 19.21 -40.47 -26.64
C ARG A 270 20.15 -41.17 -27.63
N SER A 271 20.07 -40.87 -28.93
CA SER A 271 20.99 -41.43 -29.93
C SER A 271 22.31 -40.66 -30.06
N VAL A 272 22.40 -39.48 -29.44
CA VAL A 272 23.61 -38.65 -29.39
C VAL A 272 24.46 -39.03 -28.16
N PRO A 273 25.80 -39.20 -28.29
CA PRO A 273 26.68 -39.46 -27.15
C PRO A 273 26.62 -38.38 -26.07
N SER A 274 26.80 -38.75 -24.80
CA SER A 274 26.78 -37.82 -23.66
C SER A 274 27.85 -36.72 -23.73
N SER A 275 28.93 -36.94 -24.48
CA SER A 275 30.01 -35.97 -24.67
C SER A 275 29.74 -34.91 -25.75
N ALA A 276 28.65 -35.03 -26.51
CA ALA A 276 28.35 -34.10 -27.60
C ALA A 276 27.95 -32.71 -27.05
N PRO A 277 28.56 -31.61 -27.53
CA PRO A 277 28.19 -30.26 -27.11
C PRO A 277 26.70 -29.96 -27.33
N GLY A 278 26.10 -29.21 -26.42
CA GLY A 278 24.69 -28.82 -26.47
C GLY A 278 23.67 -29.90 -26.10
N ARG A 279 24.05 -31.19 -26.13
CA ARG A 279 23.15 -32.28 -25.72
C ARG A 279 22.70 -32.11 -24.26
N ASP A 280 23.65 -31.88 -23.36
CA ASP A 280 23.34 -31.74 -21.94
C ASP A 280 22.56 -30.47 -21.67
N ALA A 281 22.94 -29.34 -22.31
CA ALA A 281 22.18 -28.09 -22.27
C ALA A 281 20.69 -28.26 -22.58
N LEU A 282 20.33 -28.95 -23.68
CA LEU A 282 18.92 -29.17 -24.04
C LEU A 282 18.19 -30.04 -23.02
N LEU A 283 18.84 -31.08 -22.51
CA LEU A 283 18.23 -31.96 -21.52
C LEU A 283 18.08 -31.26 -20.14
N THR A 284 19.02 -30.37 -19.78
CA THR A 284 18.96 -29.51 -18.60
C THR A 284 17.85 -28.47 -18.74
N LEU A 285 17.67 -27.87 -19.93
CA LEU A 285 16.53 -26.99 -20.22
C LEU A 285 15.19 -27.73 -20.08
N ILE A 286 15.08 -28.94 -20.63
CA ILE A 286 13.86 -29.75 -20.51
C ILE A 286 13.54 -30.00 -19.02
N ALA A 287 14.55 -30.36 -18.22
CA ALA A 287 14.37 -30.56 -16.77
C ALA A 287 13.93 -29.25 -16.07
N ALA A 288 14.55 -28.12 -16.40
CA ALA A 288 14.21 -26.80 -15.84
C ALA A 288 12.76 -26.41 -16.14
N VAL A 289 12.30 -26.55 -17.39
CA VAL A 289 10.92 -26.23 -17.81
C VAL A 289 9.90 -27.19 -17.19
N LYS A 290 10.26 -28.47 -17.02
CA LYS A 290 9.43 -29.49 -16.35
C LYS A 290 9.46 -29.40 -14.83
N LEU A 291 10.29 -28.53 -14.24
CA LEU A 291 10.58 -28.48 -12.80
C LEU A 291 11.05 -29.85 -12.22
N GLN A 292 11.82 -30.60 -13.01
CA GLN A 292 12.33 -31.93 -12.63
C GLN A 292 13.77 -31.84 -12.14
N GLU A 293 14.10 -32.67 -11.16
CA GLU A 293 15.49 -32.84 -10.73
C GLU A 293 16.32 -33.56 -11.79
N ARG A 294 17.56 -33.12 -11.93
CA ARG A 294 18.53 -33.69 -12.85
C ARG A 294 19.88 -33.77 -12.15
N ASP A 295 20.41 -34.97 -12.04
CA ASP A 295 21.81 -35.18 -11.72
C ASP A 295 22.65 -34.83 -12.95
N THR A 296 23.29 -33.67 -12.92
CA THR A 296 24.25 -33.27 -13.94
C THR A 296 25.56 -34.01 -13.70
N ALA A 297 25.80 -35.10 -14.44
CA ALA A 297 27.02 -35.90 -14.32
C ALA A 297 28.32 -35.16 -14.73
N ARG A 298 28.20 -33.96 -15.33
CA ARG A 298 29.30 -33.14 -15.83
C ARG A 298 29.04 -31.66 -15.54
N ALA A 299 30.08 -30.93 -15.13
CA ALA A 299 30.02 -29.49 -14.94
C ALA A 299 29.78 -28.75 -16.28
N PRO A 300 29.05 -27.62 -16.29
CA PRO A 300 28.88 -26.79 -17.48
C PRO A 300 30.22 -26.33 -18.06
N THR A 301 30.42 -26.48 -19.37
CA THR A 301 31.69 -26.11 -20.02
C THR A 301 31.53 -25.18 -21.21
N THR A 302 30.39 -25.20 -21.89
CA THR A 302 30.14 -24.35 -23.06
C THR A 302 29.13 -23.24 -22.76
N ALA A 303 29.02 -22.23 -23.63
CA ALA A 303 28.06 -21.15 -23.46
C ALA A 303 26.61 -21.69 -23.39
N SER A 304 26.30 -22.71 -24.20
CA SER A 304 25.02 -23.43 -24.17
C SER A 304 24.73 -24.08 -22.82
N ASP A 305 25.72 -24.77 -22.25
CA ASP A 305 25.58 -25.43 -20.94
C ASP A 305 25.29 -24.40 -19.84
N TRP A 306 26.00 -23.27 -19.86
CA TRP A 306 25.87 -22.21 -18.87
C TRP A 306 24.52 -21.49 -18.91
N VAL A 307 23.94 -21.24 -20.09
CA VAL A 307 22.56 -20.68 -20.17
C VAL A 307 21.53 -21.70 -19.71
N ALA A 308 21.66 -22.98 -20.08
CA ALA A 308 20.76 -24.01 -19.59
C ALA A 308 20.84 -24.17 -18.06
N GLU A 309 22.05 -24.13 -17.50
CA GLU A 309 22.29 -24.13 -16.06
C GLU A 309 21.65 -22.91 -15.38
N SER A 310 21.68 -21.73 -16.03
CA SER A 310 20.99 -20.54 -15.53
C SER A 310 19.48 -20.76 -15.40
N TYR A 311 18.82 -21.39 -16.37
CA TYR A 311 17.40 -21.76 -16.27
C TYR A 311 17.16 -22.82 -15.19
N TYR A 312 18.04 -23.83 -15.10
CA TYR A 312 17.92 -24.89 -14.10
C TYR A 312 18.07 -24.37 -12.67
N ARG A 313 19.09 -23.57 -12.38
CA ARG A 313 19.28 -22.94 -11.06
C ARG A 313 18.11 -22.07 -10.66
N GLN A 314 17.55 -21.30 -11.59
CA GLN A 314 16.32 -20.56 -11.32
C GLN A 314 15.17 -21.48 -10.93
N SER A 315 14.94 -22.58 -11.66
CA SER A 315 13.87 -23.55 -11.33
C SER A 315 14.03 -24.17 -9.93
N ARG A 316 15.26 -24.17 -9.41
CA ARG A 316 15.64 -24.64 -8.06
C ARG A 316 15.71 -23.52 -7.02
N ALA A 317 15.21 -22.32 -7.33
CA ALA A 317 15.22 -21.15 -6.47
C ALA A 317 16.62 -20.56 -6.15
N ASP A 318 17.63 -20.85 -6.99
CA ASP A 318 18.98 -20.26 -6.91
C ASP A 318 19.17 -19.15 -7.96
N LEU A 319 18.61 -17.95 -7.68
CA LEU A 319 18.74 -16.80 -8.59
C LEU A 319 20.16 -16.20 -8.66
N PRO A 320 20.92 -16.06 -7.56
CA PRO A 320 22.30 -15.60 -7.64
C PRO A 320 23.17 -16.53 -8.51
N GLY A 321 23.08 -17.85 -8.28
CA GLY A 321 23.79 -18.82 -9.12
C GLY A 321 23.28 -18.84 -10.56
N ALA A 322 21.98 -18.59 -10.79
CA ALA A 322 21.45 -18.42 -12.15
C ALA A 322 22.07 -17.22 -12.88
N LEU A 323 22.25 -16.08 -12.20
CA LEU A 323 22.90 -14.89 -12.78
C LEU A 323 24.37 -15.14 -13.05
N GLU A 324 25.07 -15.77 -12.11
CA GLU A 324 26.46 -16.16 -12.30
C GLU A 324 26.60 -17.09 -13.52
N ALA A 325 25.77 -18.12 -13.63
CA ALA A 325 25.75 -19.03 -14.79
C ALA A 325 25.48 -18.27 -16.11
N ALA A 326 24.52 -17.34 -16.13
CA ALA A 326 24.26 -16.51 -17.32
C ALA A 326 25.48 -15.63 -17.70
N GLN A 327 26.17 -15.06 -16.71
CA GLN A 327 27.40 -14.29 -16.94
C GLN A 327 28.56 -15.16 -17.43
N GLN A 328 28.67 -16.40 -16.93
CA GLN A 328 29.64 -17.38 -17.44
C GLN A 328 29.35 -17.73 -18.89
N ALA A 329 28.09 -17.80 -19.31
CA ALA A 329 27.75 -18.02 -20.72
C ALA A 329 28.27 -16.90 -21.63
N THR A 330 28.11 -15.63 -21.22
CA THR A 330 28.60 -14.48 -21.99
C THR A 330 30.12 -14.33 -21.94
N GLN A 331 30.78 -14.89 -20.93
CA GLN A 331 32.25 -14.97 -20.87
C GLN A 331 32.79 -16.09 -21.77
N ALA A 332 32.11 -17.24 -21.80
CA ALA A 332 32.45 -18.37 -22.66
C ALA A 332 32.33 -18.00 -24.14
N ASP A 333 31.29 -17.24 -24.51
CA ASP A 333 31.18 -16.64 -25.84
C ASP A 333 30.48 -15.27 -25.79
N PRO A 334 31.21 -14.15 -25.95
CA PRO A 334 30.64 -12.81 -25.97
C PRO A 334 29.65 -12.55 -27.12
N SER A 335 29.65 -13.36 -28.18
CA SER A 335 28.73 -13.25 -29.33
C SER A 335 27.39 -13.97 -29.11
N PHE A 336 27.18 -14.59 -27.95
CA PHE A 336 25.97 -15.37 -27.67
C PHE A 336 24.80 -14.49 -27.18
N GLY A 337 23.94 -14.08 -28.11
CA GLY A 337 22.81 -13.16 -27.82
C GLY A 337 21.83 -13.67 -26.75
N PHE A 338 21.46 -14.96 -26.77
CA PHE A 338 20.60 -15.55 -25.73
C PHE A 338 21.20 -15.44 -24.32
N GLY A 339 22.53 -15.56 -24.19
CA GLY A 339 23.24 -15.36 -22.92
C GLY A 339 23.09 -13.94 -22.39
N TRP A 340 23.26 -12.93 -23.26
CA TRP A 340 23.08 -11.52 -22.88
C TRP A 340 21.65 -11.18 -22.51
N THR A 341 20.66 -11.68 -23.26
CA THR A 341 19.24 -11.56 -22.89
C THR A 341 18.99 -12.18 -21.52
N ARG A 342 19.56 -13.36 -21.25
CA ARG A 342 19.41 -14.03 -19.96
C ARG A 342 20.04 -13.25 -18.81
N VAL A 343 21.22 -12.66 -19.00
CA VAL A 343 21.82 -11.73 -18.03
C VAL A 343 20.89 -10.54 -17.79
N ALA A 344 20.32 -9.96 -18.84
CA ALA A 344 19.41 -8.83 -18.72
C ALA A 344 18.16 -9.16 -17.91
N GLU A 345 17.51 -10.31 -18.18
CA GLU A 345 16.34 -10.80 -17.44
C GLU A 345 16.64 -10.93 -15.95
N LEU A 346 17.79 -11.50 -15.61
CA LEU A 346 18.19 -11.70 -14.23
C LEU A 346 18.57 -10.39 -13.56
N GLN A 347 19.32 -9.49 -14.22
CA GLN A 347 19.61 -8.16 -13.69
C GLN A 347 18.33 -7.34 -13.43
N PHE A 348 17.33 -7.45 -14.32
CA PHE A 348 16.02 -6.81 -14.11
C PHE A 348 15.29 -7.42 -12.92
N SER A 349 15.36 -8.75 -12.76
CA SER A 349 14.88 -9.44 -11.56
C SER A 349 15.61 -8.97 -10.29
N PHE A 350 16.86 -8.50 -10.44
CA PHE A 350 17.66 -7.83 -9.41
C PHE A 350 17.31 -6.36 -9.13
N GLY A 351 16.30 -5.80 -9.80
CA GLY A 351 15.99 -4.37 -9.75
C GLY A 351 17.09 -3.50 -10.37
N ARG A 352 18.15 -4.11 -10.92
CA ARG A 352 19.33 -3.46 -11.48
C ARG A 352 19.04 -2.99 -12.91
N VAL A 353 18.09 -2.07 -13.03
CA VAL A 353 17.55 -1.56 -14.31
C VAL A 353 18.66 -1.07 -15.25
N PRO A 354 19.67 -0.28 -14.81
CA PRO A 354 20.74 0.16 -15.72
C PRO A 354 21.57 -1.01 -16.29
N GLN A 355 21.91 -1.99 -15.46
CA GLN A 355 22.65 -3.19 -15.86
C GLN A 355 21.80 -4.07 -16.79
N ALA A 356 20.51 -4.20 -16.49
CA ALA A 356 19.55 -4.91 -17.33
C ALA A 356 19.45 -4.28 -18.71
N LYS A 357 19.29 -2.95 -18.81
CA LYS A 357 19.26 -2.22 -20.08
C LYS A 357 20.53 -2.40 -20.90
N LYS A 358 21.71 -2.34 -20.26
CA LYS A 358 22.99 -2.55 -20.94
C LYS A 358 23.11 -3.97 -21.51
N ALA A 359 22.78 -4.99 -20.72
CA ALA A 359 22.81 -6.37 -21.19
C ALA A 359 21.74 -6.65 -22.25
N LEU A 360 20.56 -6.05 -22.12
CA LEU A 360 19.47 -6.17 -23.09
C LEU A 360 19.86 -5.55 -24.44
N ALA A 361 20.49 -4.38 -24.43
CA ALA A 361 20.96 -3.73 -25.65
C ALA A 361 21.95 -4.64 -26.41
N GLU A 362 22.84 -5.32 -25.70
CA GLU A 362 23.77 -6.28 -26.30
C GLU A 362 23.05 -7.54 -26.81
N GLY A 363 22.09 -8.07 -26.05
CA GLY A 363 21.24 -9.19 -26.47
C GLY A 363 20.44 -8.88 -27.74
N LEU A 364 19.83 -7.70 -27.84
CA LEU A 364 19.11 -7.24 -29.03
C LEU A 364 20.05 -6.92 -30.20
N ARG A 365 21.29 -6.49 -29.94
CA ARG A 365 22.29 -6.28 -30.99
C ARG A 365 22.71 -7.59 -31.65
N LEU A 366 22.89 -8.65 -30.86
CA LEU A 366 23.34 -9.96 -31.31
C LEU A 366 22.19 -10.83 -31.84
N SER A 367 21.02 -10.74 -31.20
CA SER A 367 19.81 -11.49 -31.55
C SER A 367 18.61 -10.54 -31.64
N PRO A 368 18.52 -9.72 -32.72
CA PRO A 368 17.51 -8.67 -32.85
C PRO A 368 16.06 -9.16 -32.94
N ARG A 369 15.87 -10.45 -33.22
CA ARG A 369 14.57 -11.12 -33.30
C ARG A 369 14.37 -12.11 -32.16
N ASN A 370 14.96 -11.85 -30.99
CA ASN A 370 14.70 -12.66 -29.79
C ASN A 370 13.40 -12.19 -29.09
N PRO A 371 12.33 -13.01 -29.02
CA PRO A 371 11.07 -12.62 -28.43
C PRO A 371 11.17 -12.35 -26.91
N SER A 372 12.06 -13.06 -26.20
CA SER A 372 12.29 -12.84 -24.76
C SER A 372 12.96 -11.50 -24.49
N ALA A 373 13.85 -11.05 -25.38
CA ALA A 373 14.50 -9.74 -25.29
C ALA A 373 13.49 -8.59 -25.49
N HIS A 374 12.64 -8.67 -26.51
CA HIS A 374 11.56 -7.69 -26.74
C HIS A 374 10.53 -7.68 -25.59
N THR A 375 10.22 -8.85 -25.03
CA THR A 375 9.37 -8.94 -23.84
C THR A 375 10.00 -8.26 -22.64
N LEU A 376 11.30 -8.47 -22.39
CA LEU A 376 12.03 -7.80 -21.31
C LEU A 376 12.09 -6.28 -21.53
N GLN A 377 12.28 -5.83 -22.78
CA GLN A 377 12.21 -4.42 -23.14
C GLN A 377 10.85 -3.83 -22.75
N GLY A 378 9.76 -4.53 -23.07
CA GLY A 378 8.40 -4.14 -22.68
C GLY A 378 8.23 -4.00 -21.17
N PHE A 379 8.75 -4.95 -20.37
CA PHE A 379 8.67 -4.84 -18.91
C PHE A 379 9.51 -3.70 -18.34
N LEU A 380 10.70 -3.44 -18.89
CA LEU A 380 11.54 -2.30 -18.50
C LEU A 380 10.84 -0.96 -18.76
N LEU A 381 10.24 -0.81 -19.95
CA LEU A 381 9.45 0.38 -20.31
C LEU A 381 8.21 0.53 -19.42
N ALA A 382 7.51 -0.57 -19.12
CA ALA A 382 6.36 -0.56 -18.23
C ALA A 382 6.73 -0.14 -16.80
N ALA A 383 7.88 -0.60 -16.29
CA ALA A 383 8.40 -0.18 -14.99
C ALA A 383 8.67 1.35 -14.95
N GLU A 384 9.14 1.91 -16.07
CA GLU A 384 9.40 3.33 -16.27
C GLU A 384 8.13 4.18 -16.52
N ASN A 385 6.94 3.56 -16.55
CA ASN A 385 5.65 4.17 -16.88
C ASN A 385 5.47 4.53 -18.37
N ASP A 386 6.32 4.03 -19.26
CA ASP A 386 6.22 4.21 -20.71
C ASP A 386 5.30 3.12 -21.32
N ILE A 387 4.02 3.17 -20.94
CA ILE A 387 3.05 2.09 -21.18
C ILE A 387 2.81 1.80 -22.68
N ASP A 388 2.83 2.82 -23.54
CA ASP A 388 2.55 2.66 -24.98
C ASP A 388 3.73 2.00 -25.72
N ASP A 389 4.97 2.39 -25.40
CA ASP A 389 6.17 1.76 -25.97
C ASP A 389 6.38 0.35 -25.39
N ALA A 390 6.01 0.15 -24.12
CA ALA A 390 5.97 -1.17 -23.50
C ALA A 390 5.04 -2.12 -24.27
N ARG A 391 3.81 -1.67 -24.56
CA ARG A 391 2.83 -2.41 -25.36
C ARG A 391 3.38 -2.77 -26.74
N THR A 392 4.01 -1.81 -27.42
CA THR A 392 4.63 -2.03 -28.74
C THR A 392 5.70 -3.11 -28.70
N SER A 393 6.54 -3.12 -27.66
CA SER A 393 7.58 -4.13 -27.47
C SER A 393 7.00 -5.54 -27.23
N PHE A 394 5.91 -5.64 -26.46
CA PHE A 394 5.19 -6.91 -26.29
C PHE A 394 4.57 -7.41 -27.60
N GLU A 395 3.98 -6.51 -28.39
CA GLU A 395 3.43 -6.85 -29.70
C GLU A 395 4.52 -7.32 -30.70
N GLN A 396 5.70 -6.72 -30.65
CA GLN A 396 6.87 -7.18 -31.42
C GLN A 396 7.31 -8.59 -31.00
N ALA A 397 7.39 -8.87 -29.69
CA ALA A 397 7.69 -10.21 -29.19
C ALA A 397 6.66 -11.24 -29.70
N MET A 398 5.38 -10.90 -29.65
CA MET A 398 4.29 -11.77 -30.12
C MET A 398 4.29 -11.99 -31.64
N ALA A 399 4.71 -10.99 -32.42
CA ALA A 399 4.86 -11.11 -33.86
C ALA A 399 6.01 -12.04 -34.27
N ILE A 400 7.07 -12.10 -33.44
CA ILE A 400 8.18 -13.04 -33.62
C ILE A 400 7.76 -14.45 -33.17
N ASP A 401 7.22 -14.56 -31.96
CA ASP A 401 6.80 -15.82 -31.36
C ASP A 401 5.61 -15.60 -30.41
N GLY A 402 4.41 -15.82 -30.94
CA GLY A 402 3.17 -15.66 -30.20
C GLY A 402 2.94 -16.70 -29.10
N ALA A 403 3.78 -17.75 -28.99
CA ALA A 403 3.63 -18.78 -27.97
C ALA A 403 4.23 -18.40 -26.61
N LEU A 404 5.00 -17.30 -26.54
CA LEU A 404 5.61 -16.82 -25.29
C LEU A 404 4.57 -16.19 -24.36
N GLY A 405 4.19 -16.88 -23.28
CA GLY A 405 3.13 -16.44 -22.37
C GLY A 405 3.41 -15.08 -21.69
N ASN A 406 4.69 -14.78 -21.41
CA ASN A 406 5.09 -13.51 -20.79
C ASN A 406 4.78 -12.27 -21.65
N ALA A 407 4.78 -12.40 -22.99
CA ALA A 407 4.44 -11.27 -23.86
C ALA A 407 2.95 -10.92 -23.77
N TRP A 408 2.08 -11.93 -23.71
CA TRP A 408 0.64 -11.77 -23.46
C TRP A 408 0.37 -11.21 -22.07
N LEU A 409 1.10 -11.68 -21.04
CA LEU A 409 1.05 -11.11 -19.69
C LEU A 409 1.38 -9.62 -19.71
N GLY A 410 2.51 -9.25 -20.32
CA GLY A 410 2.95 -7.87 -20.42
C GLY A 410 1.92 -6.98 -21.12
N ARG A 411 1.42 -7.40 -22.29
CA ARG A 411 0.38 -6.65 -23.01
C ARG A 411 -0.91 -6.54 -22.20
N GLY A 412 -1.33 -7.63 -21.55
CA GLY A 412 -2.52 -7.65 -20.71
C GLY A 412 -2.44 -6.65 -19.56
N LEU A 413 -1.28 -6.59 -18.88
CA LEU A 413 -1.01 -5.61 -17.84
C LEU A 413 -1.00 -4.17 -18.38
N THR A 414 -0.41 -3.92 -19.54
CA THR A 414 -0.45 -2.57 -20.15
C THR A 414 -1.88 -2.12 -20.54
N ARG A 415 -2.73 -3.06 -20.96
CA ARG A 415 -4.15 -2.80 -21.25
C ARG A 415 -4.95 -2.47 -19.99
N ILE A 416 -4.79 -3.27 -18.93
CA ILE A 416 -5.38 -2.99 -17.60
C ILE A 416 -4.95 -1.60 -17.11
N ARG A 417 -3.66 -1.27 -17.21
CA ARG A 417 -3.12 0.04 -16.83
C ARG A 417 -3.78 1.21 -17.58
N LYS A 418 -4.21 1.00 -18.83
CA LYS A 418 -4.92 1.98 -19.67
C LYS A 418 -6.45 1.97 -19.46
N GLY A 419 -6.98 1.14 -18.56
CA GLY A 419 -8.41 1.00 -18.28
C GLY A 419 -9.14 -0.07 -19.11
N ASP A 420 -8.43 -0.80 -19.97
CA ASP A 420 -9.00 -1.86 -20.81
C ASP A 420 -9.01 -3.22 -20.07
N ASP A 421 -9.62 -3.27 -18.88
CA ASP A 421 -9.55 -4.42 -17.95
C ASP A 421 -9.99 -5.75 -18.58
N GLU A 422 -11.08 -5.74 -19.35
CA GLU A 422 -11.63 -6.94 -19.97
C GLU A 422 -10.71 -7.48 -21.07
N LEU A 423 -10.11 -6.62 -21.89
CA LEU A 423 -9.14 -7.02 -22.91
C LEU A 423 -7.84 -7.51 -22.28
N GLY A 424 -7.38 -6.86 -21.21
CA GLY A 424 -6.20 -7.30 -20.49
C GLY A 424 -6.40 -8.65 -19.80
N ARG A 425 -7.58 -8.89 -19.22
CA ARG A 425 -7.99 -10.20 -18.70
C ARG A 425 -7.99 -11.28 -19.78
N GLN A 426 -8.48 -10.99 -20.99
CA GLN A 426 -8.44 -11.93 -22.12
C GLN A 426 -7.01 -12.28 -22.55
N ASP A 427 -6.10 -11.31 -22.54
CA ASP A 427 -4.68 -11.55 -22.82
C ASP A 427 -4.04 -12.43 -21.72
N LEU A 428 -4.37 -12.19 -20.45
CA LEU A 428 -3.89 -13.02 -19.34
C LEU A 428 -4.46 -14.44 -19.38
N GLN A 429 -5.71 -14.60 -19.82
CA GLN A 429 -6.31 -15.90 -20.09
C GLN A 429 -5.57 -16.63 -21.21
N THR A 430 -5.15 -15.90 -22.24
CA THR A 430 -4.32 -16.45 -23.32
C THR A 430 -2.95 -16.86 -22.81
N ALA A 431 -2.29 -16.05 -21.97
CA ALA A 431 -1.02 -16.39 -21.35
C ALA A 431 -1.12 -17.72 -20.56
N ALA A 432 -2.15 -17.86 -19.71
CA ALA A 432 -2.38 -19.08 -18.94
C ALA A 432 -2.68 -20.30 -19.83
N ALA A 433 -3.41 -20.12 -20.94
CA ALA A 433 -3.68 -21.21 -21.89
C ALA A 433 -2.43 -21.64 -22.69
N LEU A 434 -1.49 -20.71 -22.95
CA LEU A 434 -0.24 -21.01 -23.63
C LEU A 434 0.74 -21.75 -22.71
N GLU A 435 0.83 -21.36 -21.44
CA GLU A 435 1.72 -21.95 -20.43
C GLU A 435 0.94 -22.42 -19.18
N PRO A 436 0.09 -23.46 -19.29
CA PRO A 436 -0.89 -23.86 -18.26
C PRO A 436 -0.35 -24.45 -16.95
N ASN A 437 0.98 -24.64 -16.85
CA ASN A 437 1.62 -25.15 -15.64
C ASN A 437 2.40 -24.06 -14.87
N ARG A 438 2.22 -22.78 -15.21
CA ARG A 438 2.90 -21.68 -14.51
C ARG A 438 1.98 -21.00 -13.50
N SER A 439 2.27 -21.23 -12.21
CA SER A 439 1.59 -20.57 -11.07
C SER A 439 1.43 -19.06 -11.25
N LEU A 440 2.50 -18.39 -11.71
CA LEU A 440 2.51 -16.95 -11.92
C LEU A 440 1.40 -16.46 -12.85
N LEU A 441 1.20 -17.11 -14.00
CA LEU A 441 0.22 -16.68 -15.01
C LEU A 441 -1.22 -16.87 -14.50
N HIS A 442 -1.48 -17.96 -13.77
CA HIS A 442 -2.75 -18.17 -13.08
C HIS A 442 -2.98 -17.14 -11.96
N SER A 443 -1.93 -16.74 -11.22
CA SER A 443 -2.04 -15.70 -10.20
C SER A 443 -2.45 -14.35 -10.78
N TYR A 444 -1.83 -13.94 -11.88
CA TYR A 444 -2.18 -12.70 -12.59
C TYR A 444 -3.58 -12.80 -13.24
N LEU A 445 -3.95 -13.94 -13.80
CA LEU A 445 -5.31 -14.16 -14.32
C LEU A 445 -6.36 -14.08 -13.19
N GLY A 446 -6.06 -14.64 -12.02
CA GLY A 446 -6.89 -14.53 -10.83
C GLY A 446 -7.10 -13.07 -10.41
N LYS A 447 -6.02 -12.27 -10.35
CA LYS A 447 -6.11 -10.82 -10.09
C LYS A 447 -6.87 -10.08 -11.20
N ALA A 448 -6.72 -10.45 -12.47
CA ALA A 448 -7.49 -9.84 -13.54
C ALA A 448 -9.00 -10.15 -13.44
N PHE A 449 -9.36 -11.38 -13.06
CA PHE A 449 -10.74 -11.71 -12.72
C PHE A 449 -11.25 -10.94 -11.52
N SER A 450 -10.41 -10.67 -10.51
CA SER A 450 -10.74 -9.79 -9.37
C SER A 450 -11.00 -8.35 -9.80
N ASN A 451 -10.20 -7.80 -10.73
CA ASN A 451 -10.38 -6.44 -11.26
C ASN A 451 -11.69 -6.27 -12.05
N VAL A 452 -12.02 -7.21 -12.95
CA VAL A 452 -13.37 -7.26 -13.57
C VAL A 452 -14.43 -7.78 -12.59
N GLY A 453 -14.00 -8.14 -11.38
CA GLY A 453 -14.63 -8.79 -10.23
C GLY A 453 -15.66 -9.84 -10.53
N ASN A 454 -15.14 -10.85 -11.19
CA ASN A 454 -15.61 -12.21 -11.14
C ASN A 454 -14.88 -12.98 -10.02
N SER A 455 -15.28 -12.72 -8.77
CA SER A 455 -14.68 -13.34 -7.58
C SER A 455 -14.62 -14.88 -7.60
N PRO A 456 -15.66 -15.60 -8.07
CA PRO A 456 -15.58 -17.06 -8.18
C PRO A 456 -14.45 -17.55 -9.10
N LYS A 457 -14.26 -16.90 -10.27
CA LYS A 457 -13.16 -17.23 -11.18
C LYS A 457 -11.81 -16.78 -10.62
N ALA A 458 -11.75 -15.63 -9.95
CA ALA A 458 -10.53 -15.17 -9.29
C ALA A 458 -10.03 -16.22 -8.28
N LYS A 459 -10.93 -16.69 -7.41
CA LYS A 459 -10.63 -17.75 -6.44
C LYS A 459 -10.19 -19.05 -7.11
N LEU A 460 -10.89 -19.49 -8.17
CA LEU A 460 -10.53 -20.70 -8.92
C LEU A 460 -9.08 -20.65 -9.43
N GLU A 461 -8.69 -19.54 -10.07
CA GLU A 461 -7.35 -19.38 -10.62
C GLU A 461 -6.27 -19.26 -9.54
N LEU A 462 -6.56 -18.54 -8.46
CA LEU A 462 -5.63 -18.41 -7.34
C LEU A 462 -5.42 -19.75 -6.62
N ASP A 463 -6.48 -20.54 -6.44
CA ASP A 463 -6.39 -21.88 -5.85
C ASP A 463 -5.64 -22.84 -6.79
N ARG A 464 -5.81 -22.70 -8.11
CA ARG A 464 -5.01 -23.45 -9.10
C ARG A 464 -3.53 -23.06 -9.04
N ALA A 465 -3.21 -21.77 -8.95
CA ALA A 465 -1.83 -21.29 -8.82
C ALA A 465 -1.15 -21.86 -7.56
N LYS A 466 -1.84 -21.85 -6.40
CA LYS A 466 -1.35 -22.47 -5.15
C LYS A 466 -1.06 -23.98 -5.31
N GLN A 467 -1.83 -24.70 -6.13
CA GLN A 467 -1.58 -26.12 -6.40
C GLN A 467 -0.37 -26.33 -7.31
N LEU A 468 -0.17 -25.46 -8.31
CA LEU A 468 0.93 -25.54 -9.27
C LEU A 468 2.29 -25.26 -8.63
N ASP A 469 2.39 -24.25 -7.76
CA ASP A 469 3.58 -24.01 -6.92
C ASP A 469 3.17 -23.59 -5.49
N PRO A 470 3.11 -24.53 -4.53
CA PRO A 470 2.71 -24.22 -3.15
C PRO A 470 3.62 -23.23 -2.43
N ASN A 471 4.83 -23.02 -2.95
CA ASN A 471 5.79 -22.10 -2.36
C ASN A 471 5.74 -20.70 -3.00
N ASP A 472 5.00 -20.48 -4.09
CA ASP A 472 4.86 -19.16 -4.71
C ASP A 472 4.05 -18.22 -3.78
N PRO A 473 4.61 -17.08 -3.32
CA PRO A 473 3.89 -16.16 -2.43
C PRO A 473 2.81 -15.34 -3.17
N THR A 474 2.89 -15.22 -4.50
CA THR A 474 2.01 -14.35 -5.32
C THR A 474 0.52 -14.73 -5.24
N PRO A 475 0.11 -16.01 -5.41
CA PRO A 475 -1.30 -16.36 -5.33
C PRO A 475 -1.88 -16.16 -3.93
N TRP A 476 -1.08 -16.30 -2.87
CA TRP A 476 -1.50 -16.01 -1.51
C TRP A 476 -1.75 -14.52 -1.28
N LEU A 477 -0.89 -13.63 -1.80
CA LEU A 477 -1.08 -12.18 -1.76
C LEU A 477 -2.39 -11.76 -2.44
N TYR A 478 -2.61 -12.20 -3.69
CA TYR A 478 -3.83 -11.84 -4.42
C TYR A 478 -5.09 -12.51 -3.84
N SER A 479 -4.96 -13.69 -3.23
CA SER A 479 -6.05 -14.35 -2.48
C SER A 479 -6.43 -13.55 -1.24
N ALA A 480 -5.46 -13.02 -0.50
CA ALA A 480 -5.73 -12.19 0.67
C ALA A 480 -6.48 -10.91 0.32
N ILE A 481 -6.05 -10.24 -0.75
CA ILE A 481 -6.71 -9.05 -1.30
C ILE A 481 -8.15 -9.38 -1.74
N GLU A 482 -8.34 -10.46 -2.50
CA GLU A 482 -9.68 -10.90 -2.92
C GLU A 482 -10.57 -11.22 -1.72
N ASN A 483 -10.03 -11.91 -0.71
CA ASN A 483 -10.75 -12.23 0.51
C ASN A 483 -11.15 -10.96 1.28
N ARG A 484 -10.25 -9.97 1.40
CA ARG A 484 -10.55 -8.66 2.00
C ARG A 484 -11.70 -7.96 1.27
N GLN A 485 -11.67 -7.90 -0.06
CA GLN A 485 -12.71 -7.28 -0.91
C GLN A 485 -14.08 -7.98 -0.83
N ASN A 486 -14.10 -9.26 -0.43
CA ASN A 486 -15.31 -10.06 -0.22
C ASN A 486 -15.69 -10.23 1.26
N ASN A 487 -15.17 -9.37 2.16
CA ASN A 487 -15.45 -9.38 3.60
C ASN A 487 -15.10 -10.70 4.30
N ARG A 488 -14.10 -11.44 3.79
CA ARG A 488 -13.51 -12.65 4.39
C ARG A 488 -12.22 -12.28 5.12
N VAL A 489 -12.33 -11.41 6.13
CA VAL A 489 -11.19 -10.75 6.78
C VAL A 489 -10.19 -11.76 7.36
N ASN A 490 -10.65 -12.76 8.13
CA ASN A 490 -9.77 -13.73 8.77
C ASN A 490 -9.05 -14.64 7.77
N GLU A 491 -9.73 -15.03 6.68
CA GLU A 491 -9.09 -15.77 5.59
C GLU A 491 -8.03 -14.88 4.90
N GLY A 492 -8.34 -13.59 4.74
CA GLY A 492 -7.41 -12.58 4.21
C GLY A 492 -6.13 -12.45 5.04
N VAL A 493 -6.24 -12.38 6.38
CA VAL A 493 -5.08 -12.37 7.28
C VAL A 493 -4.22 -13.59 7.05
N ARG A 494 -4.81 -14.79 7.12
CA ARG A 494 -4.07 -16.07 7.00
C ARG A 494 -3.35 -16.21 5.66
N ASP A 495 -4.02 -15.84 4.57
CA ASP A 495 -3.43 -15.89 3.23
C ASP A 495 -2.26 -14.91 3.11
N LEU A 496 -2.39 -13.70 3.66
CA LEU A 496 -1.32 -12.69 3.54
C LEU A 496 -0.13 -13.01 4.44
N GLU A 497 -0.38 -13.51 5.65
CA GLU A 497 0.67 -14.04 6.52
C GLU A 497 1.40 -15.21 5.84
N LYS A 498 0.67 -16.13 5.21
CA LYS A 498 1.29 -17.21 4.45
C LYS A 498 2.12 -16.68 3.28
N SER A 499 1.66 -15.64 2.60
CA SER A 499 2.42 -14.96 1.55
C SER A 499 3.73 -14.34 2.09
N GLN A 500 3.70 -13.78 3.30
CA GLN A 500 4.87 -13.21 3.98
C GLN A 500 5.85 -14.29 4.44
N ASP A 501 5.38 -15.44 4.93
CA ASP A 501 6.21 -16.60 5.27
C ASP A 501 6.95 -17.16 4.05
N LEU A 502 6.26 -17.16 2.89
CA LEU A 502 6.78 -17.62 1.61
C LEU A 502 7.61 -16.54 0.88
N ASN A 503 7.77 -15.35 1.46
CA ASN A 503 8.45 -14.22 0.80
C ASN A 503 9.84 -14.59 0.27
N ASP A 504 10.56 -15.42 1.02
CA ASP A 504 11.95 -15.75 0.68
C ASP A 504 12.05 -16.95 -0.30
N ASN A 505 10.94 -17.46 -0.83
CA ASN A 505 10.95 -18.49 -1.88
C ASN A 505 11.22 -17.88 -3.28
N ARG A 506 12.27 -18.36 -3.95
CA ARG A 506 12.89 -17.70 -5.12
C ARG A 506 12.70 -18.44 -6.46
N ARG A 507 11.71 -19.32 -6.58
CA ARG A 507 11.42 -20.03 -7.86
C ARG A 507 10.99 -19.08 -8.97
N VAL A 508 10.43 -17.92 -8.62
CA VAL A 508 10.01 -16.86 -9.54
C VAL A 508 11.05 -15.73 -9.56
N TYR A 509 11.22 -15.08 -10.72
CA TYR A 509 12.11 -13.95 -11.00
C TYR A 509 12.00 -12.77 -10.00
N ARG A 510 12.63 -12.80 -8.81
CA ARG A 510 12.66 -11.66 -7.88
C ARG A 510 13.92 -11.61 -7.00
N SER A 511 14.47 -10.43 -6.81
CA SER A 511 15.63 -10.21 -5.95
C SER A 511 15.31 -9.79 -4.55
N ARG A 512 16.27 -9.94 -3.63
CA ARG A 512 16.15 -9.56 -2.23
C ARG A 512 15.61 -8.14 -2.03
N PHE A 513 16.11 -7.14 -2.76
CA PHE A 513 15.58 -5.77 -2.67
C PHE A 513 14.09 -5.69 -3.08
N LEU A 514 13.70 -6.34 -4.19
CA LEU A 514 12.28 -6.42 -4.59
C LEU A 514 11.45 -7.29 -3.62
N LEU A 515 12.05 -8.26 -2.95
CA LEU A 515 11.41 -9.06 -1.90
C LEU A 515 11.23 -8.27 -0.60
N GLU A 516 12.15 -7.38 -0.26
CA GLU A 516 12.02 -6.43 0.85
C GLU A 516 10.94 -5.40 0.52
N GLN A 517 10.86 -4.92 -0.73
CA GLN A 517 9.71 -4.15 -1.20
C GLN A 517 8.40 -4.94 -1.12
N ASP A 518 8.38 -6.19 -1.60
CA ASP A 518 7.18 -7.02 -1.52
C ASP A 518 6.80 -7.33 -0.06
N ARG A 519 7.77 -7.53 0.85
CA ARG A 519 7.52 -7.72 2.28
C ARG A 519 6.92 -6.46 2.88
N ALA A 520 7.48 -5.29 2.56
CA ALA A 520 6.96 -4.01 2.99
C ALA A 520 5.51 -3.81 2.50
N VAL A 521 5.24 -4.11 1.22
CA VAL A 521 3.90 -4.10 0.62
C VAL A 521 2.94 -5.09 1.30
N ARG A 522 3.39 -6.31 1.62
CA ARG A 522 2.58 -7.28 2.36
C ARG A 522 2.27 -6.81 3.77
N SER A 523 3.26 -6.27 4.48
CA SER A 523 3.10 -5.72 5.84
C SER A 523 2.09 -4.57 5.83
N ALA A 524 2.21 -3.67 4.85
CA ALA A 524 1.27 -2.61 4.55
C ALA A 524 -0.18 -3.11 4.36
N ASN A 525 -0.38 -4.08 3.46
CA ASN A 525 -1.71 -4.67 3.23
C ASN A 525 -2.22 -5.44 4.46
N LEU A 526 -1.33 -6.07 5.21
CA LEU A 526 -1.68 -6.85 6.40
C LEU A 526 -2.10 -5.93 7.55
N ALA A 527 -1.44 -4.78 7.72
CA ALA A 527 -1.86 -3.73 8.63
C ALA A 527 -3.31 -3.29 8.36
N ALA A 528 -3.66 -3.09 7.08
CA ALA A 528 -5.03 -2.75 6.69
C ALA A 528 -6.05 -3.87 7.03
N ILE A 529 -5.70 -5.13 6.78
CA ILE A 529 -6.59 -6.26 7.12
C ILE A 529 -6.71 -6.42 8.65
N TYR A 530 -5.65 -6.18 9.41
CA TYR A 530 -5.73 -6.18 10.88
C TYR A 530 -6.63 -5.07 11.40
N GLN A 531 -6.60 -3.89 10.78
CA GLN A 531 -7.53 -2.80 11.11
C GLN A 531 -8.98 -3.20 10.80
N ASP A 532 -9.23 -3.85 9.65
CA ASP A 532 -10.53 -4.44 9.32
C ASP A 532 -10.99 -5.48 10.36
N ALA A 533 -10.05 -6.24 10.95
CA ALA A 533 -10.31 -7.21 12.02
C ALA A 533 -10.47 -6.57 13.42
N GLY A 534 -10.40 -5.23 13.53
CA GLY A 534 -10.48 -4.49 14.79
C GLY A 534 -9.20 -4.47 15.62
N MET A 535 -8.11 -5.03 15.10
CA MET A 535 -6.83 -5.23 15.79
C MET A 535 -5.87 -4.03 15.59
N ASN A 536 -6.32 -2.83 15.95
CA ASN A 536 -5.62 -1.56 15.64
C ASN A 536 -4.17 -1.50 16.12
N GLU A 537 -3.86 -2.03 17.30
CA GLU A 537 -2.46 -2.05 17.77
C GLU A 537 -1.58 -2.93 16.89
N VAL A 538 -2.07 -4.12 16.54
CA VAL A 538 -1.36 -5.07 15.66
C VAL A 538 -1.16 -4.44 14.28
N ALA A 539 -2.15 -3.68 13.79
CA ALA A 539 -2.05 -2.93 12.55
C ALA A 539 -0.92 -1.89 12.58
N VAL A 540 -0.84 -1.03 13.62
CA VAL A 540 0.23 -0.03 13.77
C VAL A 540 1.60 -0.71 13.77
N ARG A 541 1.76 -1.79 14.55
CA ARG A 541 3.01 -2.54 14.67
C ARG A 541 3.43 -3.16 13.33
N GLU A 542 2.49 -3.72 12.58
CA GLU A 542 2.75 -4.28 11.25
C GLU A 542 3.09 -3.19 10.22
N ALA A 543 2.42 -2.03 10.26
CA ALA A 543 2.75 -0.89 9.41
C ALA A 543 4.18 -0.37 9.68
N THR A 544 4.56 -0.28 10.95
CA THR A 544 5.94 0.03 11.35
C THR A 544 6.94 -1.00 10.81
N ARG A 545 6.65 -2.31 10.88
CA ARG A 545 7.52 -3.35 10.30
C ARG A 545 7.74 -3.14 8.80
N GLY A 546 6.74 -2.64 8.08
CA GLY A 546 6.88 -2.25 6.67
C GLY A 546 7.95 -1.19 6.46
N VAL A 547 7.89 -0.08 7.22
CA VAL A 547 8.85 1.04 7.14
C VAL A 547 10.24 0.62 7.62
N ASP A 548 10.34 -0.13 8.73
CA ASP A 548 11.61 -0.64 9.25
C ASP A 548 12.29 -1.63 8.29
N GLY A 549 11.49 -2.38 7.51
CA GLY A 549 11.96 -3.34 6.52
C GLY A 549 12.44 -2.66 5.23
N ASN A 550 11.77 -1.59 4.80
CA ASN A 550 12.14 -0.80 3.64
C ASN A 550 11.66 0.66 3.82
N TYR A 551 12.59 1.56 4.12
CA TYR A 551 12.31 2.97 4.37
C TYR A 551 12.00 3.72 3.07
N SER A 552 12.44 3.24 1.91
CA SER A 552 12.11 3.88 0.63
C SER A 552 10.71 3.50 0.09
N ASN A 553 9.97 2.63 0.80
CA ASN A 553 8.68 2.11 0.36
C ASN A 553 7.53 3.05 0.69
N ALA A 554 7.01 3.72 -0.34
CA ALA A 554 5.91 4.68 -0.21
C ALA A 554 4.63 4.11 0.42
N SER A 555 4.26 2.87 0.08
CA SER A 555 3.05 2.25 0.63
C SER A 555 3.19 2.02 2.12
N SER A 556 4.36 1.61 2.61
CA SER A 556 4.60 1.40 4.05
C SER A 556 4.42 2.67 4.85
N HIS A 557 4.98 3.79 4.37
CA HIS A 557 4.75 5.11 4.95
C HIS A 557 3.26 5.48 4.92
N LEU A 558 2.54 5.22 3.82
CA LEU A 558 1.10 5.51 3.73
C LEU A 558 0.29 4.71 4.76
N PHE A 559 0.55 3.41 4.92
CA PHE A 559 -0.19 2.61 5.90
C PHE A 559 0.19 2.96 7.34
N LEU A 560 1.42 3.38 7.59
CA LEU A 560 1.80 3.94 8.89
C LEU A 560 1.09 5.28 9.15
N ALA A 561 0.97 6.15 8.14
CA ALA A 561 0.15 7.36 8.22
C ALA A 561 -1.32 7.01 8.55
N ASN A 562 -1.94 6.09 7.81
CA ASN A 562 -3.32 5.65 8.07
C ASN A 562 -3.48 5.09 9.49
N SER A 563 -2.47 4.37 9.98
CA SER A 563 -2.44 3.84 11.35
C SER A 563 -2.36 4.97 12.40
N TYR A 564 -1.54 6.00 12.19
CA TYR A 564 -1.55 7.19 13.05
C TYR A 564 -2.84 8.00 12.95
N ASN A 565 -3.45 8.11 11.76
CA ASN A 565 -4.73 8.77 11.58
C ASN A 565 -5.85 8.08 12.38
N ALA A 566 -5.80 6.74 12.49
CA ALA A 566 -6.72 5.97 13.32
C ALA A 566 -6.54 6.20 14.83
N LEU A 567 -5.35 6.64 15.26
CA LEU A 567 -5.06 7.03 16.65
C LEU A 567 -5.26 8.54 16.92
N ARG A 568 -5.28 9.36 15.87
CA ARG A 568 -5.44 10.81 15.95
C ARG A 568 -6.81 11.17 16.52
N ASP A 569 -6.85 12.19 17.38
CA ASP A 569 -8.10 12.73 17.90
C ASP A 569 -8.95 13.32 16.76
N PRO A 570 -10.17 12.79 16.50
CA PRO A 570 -11.01 13.29 15.42
C PRO A 570 -11.49 14.73 15.64
N LYS A 571 -11.57 15.19 16.90
CA LYS A 571 -11.93 16.57 17.24
C LYS A 571 -10.71 17.51 17.28
N ARG A 572 -9.50 16.95 17.11
CA ARG A 572 -8.23 17.67 17.10
C ARG A 572 -8.01 18.55 18.35
N ILE A 573 -8.47 18.08 19.51
CA ILE A 573 -8.17 18.72 20.80
C ILE A 573 -6.81 18.24 21.28
N ASN A 574 -6.54 16.94 21.14
CA ASN A 574 -5.25 16.34 21.43
C ASN A 574 -4.44 16.09 20.15
N LEU A 575 -3.31 16.79 20.02
CA LEU A 575 -2.53 16.82 18.78
C LEU A 575 -1.34 15.84 18.75
N ARG A 576 -1.29 14.89 19.70
CA ARG A 576 -0.17 13.95 19.89
C ARG A 576 0.21 13.18 18.62
N TYR A 577 -0.77 12.76 17.82
CA TYR A 577 -0.55 11.97 16.59
C TYR A 577 -0.67 12.79 15.30
N GLU A 578 -0.87 14.12 15.37
CA GLU A 578 -1.02 14.96 14.18
C GLU A 578 0.28 15.00 13.36
N THR A 579 1.38 15.34 14.00
CA THR A 579 2.71 15.42 13.37
C THR A 579 3.19 14.10 12.77
N PRO A 580 3.21 12.96 13.51
CA PRO A 580 3.65 11.69 12.92
C PRO A 580 2.73 11.24 11.77
N TRP A 581 1.42 11.51 11.83
CA TRP A 581 0.52 11.24 10.71
C TRP A 581 0.88 12.04 9.45
N PHE A 582 1.01 13.36 9.56
CA PHE A 582 1.20 14.24 8.40
C PHE A 582 2.58 14.04 7.75
N ASN A 583 3.63 13.84 8.56
CA ASN A 583 4.97 13.55 8.07
C ASN A 583 4.99 12.24 7.24
N GLU A 584 4.41 11.15 7.75
CA GLU A 584 4.32 9.88 7.01
C GLU A 584 3.54 9.98 5.71
N LEU A 585 2.43 10.73 5.73
CA LEU A 585 1.63 10.97 4.54
C LEU A 585 2.44 11.76 3.49
N LEU A 586 3.22 12.75 3.93
CA LEU A 586 4.09 13.54 3.06
C LEU A 586 5.22 12.69 2.46
N LEU A 587 5.91 11.87 3.27
CA LEU A 587 6.92 10.92 2.81
C LEU A 587 6.33 9.91 1.81
N ALA A 588 5.17 9.33 2.12
CA ALA A 588 4.46 8.43 1.21
C ALA A 588 4.17 9.09 -0.14
N ASN A 589 3.66 10.33 -0.12
CA ASN A 589 3.33 11.06 -1.33
C ASN A 589 4.57 11.47 -2.14
N LEU A 590 5.69 11.81 -1.51
CA LEU A 590 6.95 12.13 -2.20
C LEU A 590 7.63 10.89 -2.77
N LEU A 591 7.65 9.78 -2.01
CA LEU A 591 8.28 8.53 -2.41
C LEU A 591 7.46 7.76 -3.44
N SER A 592 6.14 7.90 -3.47
CA SER A 592 5.29 7.18 -4.42
C SER A 592 5.63 7.59 -5.87
N PRO A 593 5.63 6.68 -6.86
CA PRO A 593 5.62 7.07 -8.27
C PRO A 593 4.26 7.66 -8.67
N VAL A 594 4.17 8.27 -9.85
CA VAL A 594 2.84 8.58 -10.42
C VAL A 594 2.15 7.27 -10.80
N GLY A 595 0.86 7.16 -10.49
CA GLY A 595 0.08 5.93 -10.67
C GLY A 595 0.34 4.85 -9.62
N GLY A 596 0.99 5.18 -8.49
CA GLY A 596 1.14 4.28 -7.33
C GLY A 596 -0.13 4.11 -6.48
N GLY A 597 -1.25 4.71 -6.89
CA GLY A 597 -2.53 4.77 -6.18
C GLY A 597 -3.09 6.20 -6.14
N PRO A 598 -4.29 6.40 -5.57
CA PRO A 598 -4.84 7.74 -5.34
C PRO A 598 -3.93 8.57 -4.44
N LEU A 599 -3.91 9.90 -4.63
CA LEU A 599 -3.25 10.84 -3.71
C LEU A 599 -4.16 11.27 -2.54
N SER A 600 -5.44 10.95 -2.66
CA SER A 600 -6.45 11.35 -1.69
C SER A 600 -6.20 10.71 -0.33
N GLN A 601 -6.11 11.53 0.71
CA GLN A 601 -5.94 11.04 2.09
C GLN A 601 -7.14 10.23 2.61
N PHE A 602 -8.33 10.37 2.01
CA PHE A 602 -9.55 9.67 2.44
C PHE A 602 -9.82 8.38 1.65
N VAL A 603 -9.11 8.15 0.55
CA VAL A 603 -9.31 6.98 -0.33
C VAL A 603 -8.14 6.01 -0.30
N SER A 604 -6.93 6.49 0.00
CA SER A 604 -5.70 5.76 -0.23
C SER A 604 -5.57 4.47 0.61
N GLU A 605 -6.04 3.36 0.04
CA GLU A 605 -5.75 1.99 0.45
C GLU A 605 -4.82 1.37 -0.63
N GLN A 606 -3.51 1.69 -0.60
CA GLN A 606 -2.61 1.28 -1.68
C GLN A 606 -2.29 -0.21 -1.66
N GLU A 607 -2.90 -0.98 -2.56
CA GLU A 607 -2.38 -2.27 -2.99
C GLU A 607 -1.23 -2.00 -3.97
N TYR A 608 0.05 -2.09 -3.56
CA TYR A 608 1.16 -1.80 -4.48
C TYR A 608 1.20 -2.83 -5.62
N SER A 609 0.59 -2.43 -6.74
CA SER A 609 0.61 -3.17 -7.99
C SER A 609 0.42 -2.17 -9.13
N LYS A 610 1.45 -1.36 -9.39
CA LYS A 610 1.47 -0.22 -10.33
C LYS A 610 0.80 -0.50 -11.69
N LEU A 611 0.87 -1.74 -12.20
CA LEU A 611 0.30 -2.13 -13.49
C LEU A 611 -1.19 -2.55 -13.44
N PHE A 612 -1.75 -2.72 -12.24
CA PHE A 612 -3.18 -2.97 -12.04
C PHE A 612 -3.95 -1.73 -11.57
N GLU A 613 -3.26 -0.64 -11.21
CA GLU A 613 -3.89 0.67 -10.99
C GLU A 613 -4.14 1.35 -12.33
N ALA A 614 -5.38 1.26 -12.83
CA ALA A 614 -5.78 1.83 -14.10
C ALA A 614 -5.73 3.37 -14.09
N ASP A 615 -5.51 3.97 -15.27
CA ASP A 615 -5.87 5.36 -15.51
C ASP A 615 -7.38 5.51 -15.26
N ARG A 616 -7.75 6.28 -14.24
CA ARG A 616 -9.13 6.41 -13.81
C ARG A 616 -9.40 7.75 -13.15
N PHE A 617 -10.68 8.10 -13.19
CA PHE A 617 -11.28 9.12 -12.35
C PHE A 617 -12.06 8.40 -11.25
N GLY A 618 -11.95 8.87 -10.01
CA GLY A 618 -12.68 8.30 -8.88
C GLY A 618 -13.25 9.37 -7.97
N ILE A 619 -14.33 9.01 -7.27
CA ILE A 619 -14.99 9.84 -6.27
C ILE A 619 -15.20 9.00 -5.01
N SER A 620 -14.93 9.58 -3.86
CA SER A 620 -15.30 8.99 -2.57
C SER A 620 -16.04 10.00 -1.71
N SER A 621 -16.94 9.52 -0.87
CA SER A 621 -17.61 10.31 0.15
C SER A 621 -17.87 9.47 1.38
N THR A 622 -17.64 10.05 2.56
CA THR A 622 -18.04 9.47 3.84
C THR A 622 -18.85 10.52 4.59
N THR A 623 -19.99 10.11 5.12
CA THR A 623 -20.87 10.93 5.93
C THR A 623 -21.14 10.23 7.25
N ASP A 624 -20.81 10.90 8.36
CA ASP A 624 -21.11 10.50 9.72
C ASP A 624 -22.13 11.47 10.31
N TYR A 625 -23.16 10.92 10.95
CA TYR A 625 -24.15 11.66 11.72
C TYR A 625 -24.32 11.04 13.10
N LEU A 626 -24.27 11.87 14.15
CA LEU A 626 -24.56 11.48 15.51
C LEU A 626 -25.88 12.11 15.97
N SER A 627 -26.66 11.41 16.80
CA SER A 627 -27.93 11.94 17.35
C SER A 627 -27.76 13.18 18.23
N THR A 628 -26.53 13.49 18.62
CA THR A 628 -26.13 14.73 19.31
C THR A 628 -26.23 15.95 18.40
N GLY A 629 -26.37 15.74 17.08
CA GLY A 629 -26.41 16.80 16.07
C GLY A 629 -25.08 16.96 15.32
N GLU A 630 -24.03 16.24 15.72
CA GLU A 630 -22.75 16.25 15.01
C GLU A 630 -22.90 15.66 13.60
N TRP A 631 -22.36 16.39 12.62
CA TRP A 631 -22.30 16.03 11.22
C TRP A 631 -20.86 16.15 10.72
N ARG A 632 -20.34 15.08 10.13
CA ARG A 632 -19.02 15.09 9.48
C ARG A 632 -19.14 14.51 8.08
N GLU A 633 -18.62 15.23 7.11
CA GLU A 633 -18.63 14.83 5.71
C GLU A 633 -17.24 14.99 5.11
N THR A 634 -16.68 13.92 4.56
CA THR A 634 -15.47 13.96 3.75
C THR A 634 -15.84 13.62 2.33
N ALA A 635 -15.23 14.30 1.36
CA ALA A 635 -15.39 13.97 -0.04
C ALA A 635 -14.09 14.14 -0.80
N SER A 636 -13.86 13.26 -1.77
CA SER A 636 -12.64 13.21 -2.55
C SER A 636 -12.95 13.03 -4.01
N GLN A 637 -12.31 13.83 -4.84
CA GLN A 637 -12.20 13.62 -6.28
C GLN A 637 -10.73 13.37 -6.59
N PHE A 638 -10.42 12.29 -7.30
CA PHE A 638 -9.04 11.97 -7.64
C PHE A 638 -8.94 11.36 -9.04
N GLY A 639 -7.74 11.37 -9.60
CA GLY A 639 -7.50 10.64 -10.83
C GLY A 639 -6.05 10.44 -11.19
N ILE A 640 -5.82 9.47 -12.06
CA ILE A 640 -4.52 9.06 -12.59
C ILE A 640 -4.65 9.05 -14.11
N PHE A 641 -3.76 9.77 -14.79
CA PHE A 641 -3.75 9.91 -16.24
C PHE A 641 -2.30 9.90 -16.75
N GLY A 642 -1.79 8.73 -17.14
CA GLY A 642 -0.43 8.56 -17.63
C GLY A 642 0.62 8.99 -16.59
N ASN A 643 1.31 10.11 -16.88
CA ASN A 643 2.36 10.70 -16.03
C ASN A 643 1.85 11.77 -15.06
N PHE A 644 0.52 11.94 -14.95
CA PHE A 644 -0.10 12.90 -14.03
C PHE A 644 -1.07 12.21 -13.06
N SER A 645 -1.10 12.64 -11.81
CA SER A 645 -2.13 12.24 -10.83
C SER A 645 -2.51 13.41 -9.95
N TYR A 646 -3.78 13.48 -9.54
CA TYR A 646 -4.26 14.54 -8.66
C TYR A 646 -5.29 14.04 -7.63
N SER A 647 -5.48 14.81 -6.56
CA SER A 647 -6.65 14.72 -5.68
C SER A 647 -7.12 16.10 -5.26
N ILE A 648 -8.42 16.20 -5.01
CA ILE A 648 -9.09 17.31 -4.36
C ILE A 648 -9.93 16.69 -3.24
N ASP A 649 -9.57 16.99 -2.00
CA ASP A 649 -10.18 16.41 -0.80
C ASP A 649 -10.82 17.52 0.03
N ALA A 650 -12.11 17.39 0.35
CA ALA A 650 -12.85 18.30 1.20
C ALA A 650 -13.29 17.59 2.48
N GLU A 651 -13.21 18.29 3.61
CA GLU A 651 -13.77 17.85 4.89
C GLU A 651 -14.63 18.98 5.48
N TYR A 652 -15.83 18.64 5.92
CA TYR A 652 -16.72 19.53 6.65
C TYR A 652 -17.13 18.85 7.97
N GLN A 653 -17.02 19.58 9.07
CA GLN A 653 -17.53 19.15 10.38
C GLN A 653 -18.39 20.26 10.97
N TYR A 654 -19.53 19.87 11.54
CA TYR A 654 -20.35 20.70 12.40
C TYR A 654 -20.73 19.87 13.62
N ASP A 655 -20.29 20.28 14.81
CA ASP A 655 -20.70 19.71 16.09
C ASP A 655 -21.33 20.84 16.93
N PRO A 656 -22.64 20.78 17.27
CA PRO A 656 -23.27 21.80 18.10
C PRO A 656 -22.80 21.76 19.56
N GLY A 657 -22.05 20.73 19.96
CA GLY A 657 -21.56 20.57 21.32
C GLY A 657 -22.60 19.99 22.29
N GLN A 658 -22.14 19.59 23.47
CA GLN A 658 -22.93 19.04 24.57
C GLN A 658 -22.79 19.85 25.88
N ARG A 659 -21.93 20.88 25.85
CA ARG A 659 -21.58 21.75 26.97
C ARG A 659 -21.84 23.21 26.57
N PRO A 660 -21.94 24.13 27.53
CA PRO A 660 -21.98 25.55 27.21
C PRO A 660 -20.78 25.94 26.35
N ASN A 661 -21.04 26.53 25.19
CA ASN A 661 -20.04 27.09 24.30
C ASN A 661 -18.96 26.10 23.83
N ASN A 662 -19.29 24.84 23.50
CA ASN A 662 -18.32 23.88 22.93
C ASN A 662 -18.67 23.41 21.51
N GLN A 663 -19.35 24.26 20.74
CA GLN A 663 -19.62 24.05 19.33
C GLN A 663 -18.34 24.19 18.47
N ILE A 664 -18.30 23.50 17.34
CA ILE A 664 -17.28 23.67 16.29
C ILE A 664 -17.91 23.58 14.90
N GLU A 665 -17.52 24.49 14.01
CA GLU A 665 -17.71 24.41 12.56
C GLU A 665 -16.34 24.46 11.88
N ARG A 666 -16.05 23.47 11.04
CA ARG A 666 -14.77 23.35 10.34
C ARG A 666 -14.98 23.00 8.87
N PHE A 667 -14.26 23.69 8.00
CA PHE A 667 -14.13 23.35 6.59
C PHE A 667 -12.66 23.28 6.19
N GLU A 668 -12.27 22.19 5.53
CA GLU A 668 -10.93 21.98 4.97
C GLU A 668 -11.01 21.58 3.51
N LEU A 669 -10.07 22.08 2.71
CA LEU A 669 -9.87 21.69 1.32
C LEU A 669 -8.38 21.46 1.05
N TYR A 670 -8.03 20.25 0.61
CA TYR A 670 -6.70 19.91 0.13
C TYR A 670 -6.75 19.71 -1.38
N ALA A 671 -5.76 20.25 -2.09
CA ALA A 671 -5.53 19.92 -3.49
C ALA A 671 -4.09 19.46 -3.66
N GLN A 672 -3.93 18.31 -4.31
CA GLN A 672 -2.64 17.67 -4.51
C GLN A 672 -2.47 17.29 -5.99
N ALA A 673 -1.26 17.42 -6.49
CA ALA A 673 -0.92 17.01 -7.86
C ALA A 673 0.50 16.46 -7.93
N LYS A 674 0.70 15.49 -8.81
CA LYS A 674 2.02 14.95 -9.14
C LYS A 674 2.21 14.83 -10.64
N TYR A 675 3.45 15.05 -11.06
CA TYR A 675 3.85 14.90 -12.44
C TYR A 675 5.20 14.16 -12.53
N GLN A 676 5.23 13.09 -13.31
CA GLN A 676 6.44 12.33 -13.61
C GLN A 676 7.12 12.97 -14.82
N ILE A 677 8.24 13.66 -14.57
CA ILE A 677 9.01 14.37 -15.61
C ILE A 677 9.85 13.36 -16.40
N THR A 678 10.50 12.45 -15.68
CA THR A 678 11.26 11.32 -16.21
C THR A 678 10.92 10.08 -15.37
N PRO A 679 11.33 8.86 -15.76
CA PRO A 679 11.16 7.67 -14.93
C PRO A 679 11.77 7.76 -13.52
N TYR A 680 12.70 8.71 -13.31
CA TYR A 680 13.44 8.90 -12.06
C TYR A 680 13.05 10.20 -11.34
N ASP A 681 12.35 11.11 -12.00
CA ASP A 681 12.06 12.47 -11.53
C ASP A 681 10.56 12.70 -11.37
N VAL A 682 10.13 13.03 -10.15
CA VAL A 682 8.72 13.30 -9.82
C VAL A 682 8.62 14.66 -9.13
N LEU A 683 7.71 15.49 -9.62
CA LEU A 683 7.28 16.72 -8.97
C LEU A 683 5.97 16.46 -8.21
N PHE A 684 5.85 17.00 -7.00
CA PHE A 684 4.68 16.98 -6.14
C PHE A 684 4.31 18.40 -5.74
N VAL A 685 3.02 18.74 -5.73
CA VAL A 685 2.51 20.00 -5.21
C VAL A 685 1.30 19.71 -4.34
N GLN A 686 1.22 20.40 -3.20
CA GLN A 686 0.07 20.33 -2.29
C GLN A 686 -0.30 21.72 -1.81
N THR A 687 -1.59 21.99 -1.72
CA THR A 687 -2.13 23.18 -1.07
C THR A 687 -3.27 22.81 -0.13
N LYS A 688 -3.44 23.58 0.95
CA LYS A 688 -4.50 23.43 1.95
C LYS A 688 -5.17 24.77 2.21
N PHE A 689 -6.49 24.74 2.27
CA PHE A 689 -7.34 25.80 2.81
C PHE A 689 -8.08 25.27 4.03
N GLN A 690 -8.24 26.11 5.05
CA GLN A 690 -8.99 25.77 6.26
C GLN A 690 -9.66 27.02 6.84
N ASP A 691 -10.89 26.85 7.33
CA ASP A 691 -11.61 27.82 8.17
C ASP A 691 -12.24 27.03 9.33
N VAL A 692 -11.87 27.39 10.55
CA VAL A 692 -12.37 26.79 11.80
C VAL A 692 -12.97 27.90 12.64
N GLU A 693 -14.20 27.70 13.12
CA GLU A 693 -14.84 28.52 14.14
C GLU A 693 -15.25 27.59 15.29
N GLN A 694 -14.87 27.90 16.52
CA GLN A 694 -15.16 27.06 17.68
C GLN A 694 -15.28 27.86 18.97
N GLY A 695 -16.01 27.32 19.96
CA GLY A 695 -16.00 27.80 21.34
C GLY A 695 -14.89 27.16 22.19
N ASP A 696 -15.18 26.86 23.45
CA ASP A 696 -14.33 26.13 24.40
C ASP A 696 -14.37 24.61 24.18
N LEU A 697 -13.47 24.10 23.34
CA LEU A 697 -13.28 22.66 23.12
C LEU A 697 -12.35 22.00 24.14
N LEU A 698 -11.71 22.75 25.06
CA LEU A 698 -10.76 22.16 25.99
C LEU A 698 -11.46 21.12 26.88
N GLN A 699 -10.78 20.00 27.10
CA GLN A 699 -11.25 18.95 27.99
C GLN A 699 -11.15 19.44 29.43
N ARG A 700 -12.26 19.36 30.19
CA ARG A 700 -12.32 19.77 31.61
C ARG A 700 -12.74 18.61 32.50
N TYR A 701 -12.20 18.54 33.71
CA TYR A 701 -12.62 17.56 34.73
C TYR A 701 -14.08 17.80 35.14
N ASN A 702 -14.46 19.07 35.38
CA ASN A 702 -15.83 19.48 35.65
C ASN A 702 -16.38 20.29 34.46
N GLN A 703 -17.47 19.80 33.87
CA GLN A 703 -18.06 20.44 32.68
C GLN A 703 -18.75 21.76 32.98
N GLY A 704 -19.11 22.01 34.24
CA GLY A 704 -19.66 23.30 34.67
C GLY A 704 -18.67 24.45 34.53
N ASP A 705 -17.38 24.16 34.45
CA ASP A 705 -16.29 25.15 34.39
C ASP A 705 -15.98 25.59 32.95
N ALA A 706 -16.85 25.25 31.97
CA ALA A 706 -16.69 25.61 30.57
C ALA A 706 -16.70 27.14 30.38
N ALA A 707 -15.75 27.64 29.59
CA ALA A 707 -15.59 29.06 29.36
C ALA A 707 -16.64 29.55 28.34
N ARG A 708 -17.55 30.40 28.80
CA ARG A 708 -18.70 30.86 27.99
C ARG A 708 -18.38 32.02 27.05
N GLY A 709 -17.35 32.79 27.38
CA GLY A 709 -16.90 33.96 26.63
C GLY A 709 -15.88 33.67 25.55
N VAL A 710 -15.41 32.41 25.45
CA VAL A 710 -14.34 32.01 24.51
C VAL A 710 -14.88 31.83 23.10
N ASP A 711 -14.31 32.56 22.15
CA ASP A 711 -14.50 32.35 20.71
C ASP A 711 -13.13 32.22 20.06
N PHE A 712 -12.93 31.16 19.29
CA PHE A 712 -11.69 30.88 18.58
C PHE A 712 -11.94 30.68 17.10
N ARG A 713 -11.09 31.30 16.30
CA ARG A 713 -11.11 31.19 14.85
C ARG A 713 -9.71 30.95 14.29
N GLU A 714 -9.60 30.01 13.36
CA GLU A 714 -8.35 29.73 12.62
C GLU A 714 -8.64 29.74 11.12
N ARG A 715 -7.88 30.53 10.35
CA ARG A 715 -7.98 30.63 8.89
C ARG A 715 -6.64 30.41 8.21
N GLN A 716 -6.67 29.64 7.13
CA GLN A 716 -5.51 29.26 6.31
C GLN A 716 -5.85 29.47 4.82
N GLU A 717 -5.39 30.58 4.21
CA GLU A 717 -5.79 30.98 2.84
C GLU A 717 -4.63 31.47 1.92
N PRO A 718 -4.04 30.60 1.05
CA PRO A 718 -3.78 29.20 1.34
C PRO A 718 -2.78 29.11 2.51
N GLY A 719 -3.13 28.35 3.55
CA GLY A 719 -2.25 28.24 4.72
C GLY A 719 -1.15 27.19 4.59
N LEU A 720 -1.22 26.37 3.54
CA LEU A 720 -0.14 25.46 3.18
C LEU A 720 0.05 25.51 1.67
N LEU A 721 1.28 25.76 1.21
CA LEU A 721 1.69 25.56 -0.16
C LEU A 721 3.04 24.84 -0.16
N LEU A 722 3.04 23.57 -0.56
CA LEU A 722 4.22 22.72 -0.63
C LEU A 722 4.54 22.37 -2.09
N ALA A 723 5.82 22.39 -2.43
CA ALA A 723 6.39 21.84 -3.63
C ALA A 723 7.47 20.83 -3.24
N GLY A 724 7.36 19.62 -3.76
CA GLY A 724 8.28 18.53 -3.52
C GLY A 724 8.89 18.02 -4.81
N TYR A 725 10.13 17.59 -4.76
CA TYR A 725 10.81 16.92 -5.87
C TYR A 725 11.52 15.67 -5.37
N ARG A 726 11.33 14.57 -6.10
CA ARG A 726 12.04 13.32 -5.87
C ARG A 726 12.89 13.01 -7.09
N HIS A 727 14.17 12.70 -6.86
CA HIS A 727 15.03 12.03 -7.81
C HIS A 727 15.42 10.63 -7.31
N GLN A 728 15.29 9.61 -8.15
CA GLN A 728 15.74 8.26 -7.85
C GLN A 728 17.01 7.94 -8.63
N TRP A 729 18.14 7.81 -7.93
CA TRP A 729 19.43 7.46 -8.54
C TRP A 729 19.55 5.99 -8.88
N ALA A 730 18.97 5.14 -8.02
CA ALA A 730 18.93 3.70 -8.11
C ALA A 730 17.78 3.17 -7.22
N PRO A 731 17.38 1.91 -7.30
CA PRO A 731 16.47 1.32 -6.31
C PRO A 731 17.03 1.52 -4.89
N GLY A 732 16.23 2.06 -3.98
CA GLY A 732 16.62 2.35 -2.59
C GLY A 732 17.46 3.62 -2.42
N HIS A 733 17.81 4.32 -3.50
CA HIS A 733 18.66 5.53 -3.46
C HIS A 733 17.87 6.74 -3.95
N HIS A 734 17.45 7.61 -3.02
CA HIS A 734 16.51 8.70 -3.30
C HIS A 734 17.03 10.03 -2.75
N THR A 735 16.93 11.09 -3.54
CA THR A 735 17.00 12.47 -3.05
C THR A 735 15.60 13.05 -3.04
N LEU A 736 15.18 13.60 -1.90
CA LEU A 736 13.93 14.32 -1.72
C LEU A 736 14.25 15.80 -1.43
N LEU A 737 13.57 16.70 -2.13
CA LEU A 737 13.55 18.13 -1.85
C LEU A 737 12.11 18.51 -1.50
N LEU A 738 11.95 19.30 -0.45
CA LEU A 738 10.68 19.89 -0.06
C LEU A 738 10.90 21.39 0.14
N ALA A 739 10.04 22.21 -0.42
CA ALA A 739 10.00 23.65 -0.16
C ALA A 739 8.55 24.08 0.00
N GLY A 740 8.29 25.11 0.79
CA GLY A 740 6.92 25.58 0.94
C GLY A 740 6.77 26.87 1.71
N ARG A 741 5.54 27.40 1.65
CA ARG A 741 5.04 28.51 2.46
C ARG A 741 3.93 27.97 3.37
N LEU A 742 4.09 28.19 4.67
CA LEU A 742 3.10 27.89 5.68
C LEU A 742 2.55 29.24 6.15
N ALA A 743 1.23 29.38 6.24
CA ALA A 743 0.59 30.59 6.74
C ALA A 743 -0.65 30.23 7.57
N ASP A 744 -0.87 30.96 8.63
CA ASP A 744 -1.99 30.71 9.53
C ASP A 744 -2.39 32.01 10.21
N ARG A 745 -3.70 32.23 10.36
CA ARG A 745 -4.25 33.36 11.09
C ARG A 745 -5.17 32.86 12.17
N ILE A 746 -4.78 33.09 13.41
CA ILE A 746 -5.54 32.74 14.60
C ILE A 746 -6.14 34.02 15.18
N ALA A 747 -7.43 33.98 15.50
CA ALA A 747 -8.10 34.99 16.31
C ALA A 747 -8.75 34.29 17.51
N PHE A 748 -8.61 34.89 18.68
CA PHE A 748 -9.16 34.38 19.93
C PHE A 748 -9.74 35.54 20.72
N SER A 749 -10.92 35.35 21.32
CA SER A 749 -11.44 36.29 22.31
C SER A 749 -11.97 35.54 23.51
N ASP A 750 -11.79 36.13 24.69
CA ASP A 750 -12.44 35.69 25.93
C ASP A 750 -13.06 36.91 26.58
N ILE A 751 -14.38 37.02 26.46
CA ILE A 751 -15.15 38.21 26.83
C ILE A 751 -16.01 37.89 28.05
N ASN A 752 -15.83 38.67 29.11
CA ASN A 752 -16.59 38.54 30.34
C ASN A 752 -18.02 39.03 30.15
N THR A 753 -19.01 38.25 30.59
CA THR A 753 -20.39 38.76 30.66
C THR A 753 -20.59 39.61 31.93
N PRO A 754 -21.58 40.51 31.98
CA PRO A 754 -21.92 41.23 33.21
C PRO A 754 -22.20 40.31 34.41
N ALA A 755 -22.72 39.10 34.17
CA ALA A 755 -22.95 38.10 35.20
C ALA A 755 -21.63 37.52 35.75
N ASP A 756 -20.60 37.35 34.92
CA ASP A 756 -19.27 36.90 35.36
C ASP A 756 -18.60 37.95 36.26
N ALA A 757 -18.76 39.23 35.91
CA ALA A 757 -18.28 40.34 36.74
C ALA A 757 -19.01 40.41 38.09
N GLU A 758 -20.34 40.24 38.10
CA GLU A 758 -21.13 40.18 39.33
C GLU A 758 -20.77 38.95 40.19
N GLU A 759 -20.59 37.78 39.58
CA GLU A 759 -20.18 36.55 40.26
C GLU A 759 -18.81 36.74 40.92
N PHE A 760 -17.84 37.30 40.19
CA PHE A 760 -16.51 37.60 40.71
C PHE A 760 -16.54 38.60 41.89
N VAL A 761 -17.29 39.71 41.75
CA VAL A 761 -17.43 40.73 42.81
C VAL A 761 -18.10 40.14 44.06
N ASN A 762 -19.00 39.18 43.90
CA ASN A 762 -19.67 38.48 45.00
C ASN A 762 -18.84 37.34 45.60
N GLY A 763 -17.56 37.20 45.23
CA GLY A 763 -16.65 36.18 45.74
C GLY A 763 -16.80 34.80 45.10
N GLY A 764 -17.54 34.71 43.99
CA GLY A 764 -17.61 33.53 43.13
C GLY A 764 -16.41 33.40 42.19
N THR A 765 -16.35 32.30 41.47
CA THR A 765 -15.28 31.99 40.51
C THR A 765 -15.86 32.03 39.10
N PRO A 766 -15.80 33.17 38.39
CA PRO A 766 -16.35 33.26 37.04
C PRO A 766 -15.63 32.30 36.09
N ASN A 767 -16.37 31.76 35.13
CA ASN A 767 -15.90 30.78 34.14
C ASN A 767 -15.36 31.48 32.89
N VAL A 768 -14.32 32.28 33.09
CA VAL A 768 -13.66 33.17 32.11
C VAL A 768 -12.17 33.26 32.45
N SER A 769 -11.33 33.57 31.46
CA SER A 769 -9.90 33.79 31.68
C SER A 769 -9.66 34.95 32.63
N ARG A 770 -8.62 34.81 33.46
CA ARG A 770 -8.26 35.83 34.45
C ARG A 770 -6.81 36.19 34.29
N SER A 771 -6.55 37.49 34.23
CA SER A 771 -5.20 38.03 34.15
C SER A 771 -4.56 38.03 35.54
N LEU A 772 -3.30 37.60 35.62
CA LEU A 772 -2.54 37.57 36.85
C LEU A 772 -1.87 38.93 37.11
N ILE A 773 -2.11 39.49 38.29
CA ILE A 773 -1.56 40.79 38.71
C ILE A 773 -0.67 40.60 39.93
N PHE A 774 0.58 41.05 39.84
CA PHE A 774 1.50 41.13 40.97
C PHE A 774 1.50 42.53 41.57
N THR A 775 1.39 42.62 42.89
CA THR A 775 1.80 43.85 43.59
C THR A 775 3.29 43.79 43.85
N ARG A 776 4.01 44.88 43.54
CA ARG A 776 5.44 45.00 43.78
C ARG A 776 5.73 46.15 44.74
N ASN A 777 6.71 45.94 45.62
CA ASN A 777 7.21 47.01 46.49
C ASN A 777 8.16 47.97 45.72
N ALA A 778 8.67 48.99 46.41
CA ALA A 778 9.61 49.95 45.81
C ALA A 778 10.95 49.34 45.35
N ASN A 779 11.26 48.11 45.76
CA ASN A 779 12.45 47.36 45.34
C ASN A 779 12.15 46.40 44.17
N GLY A 780 10.90 46.34 43.67
CA GLY A 780 10.48 45.45 42.58
C GLY A 780 10.14 44.02 43.01
N GLU A 781 10.18 43.71 44.32
CA GLU A 781 9.84 42.38 44.84
C GLU A 781 8.33 42.20 44.85
N ILE A 782 7.87 41.01 44.45
CA ILE A 782 6.45 40.62 44.53
C ILE A 782 6.06 40.56 46.01
N THR A 783 4.99 41.24 46.40
CA THR A 783 4.44 41.26 47.77
C THR A 783 3.06 40.63 47.90
N ASN A 784 2.32 40.52 46.80
CA ASN A 784 1.00 39.91 46.71
C ASN A 784 0.72 39.56 45.25
N ALA A 785 -0.15 38.60 44.96
CA ALA A 785 -0.75 38.47 43.64
C ALA A 785 -2.23 38.11 43.72
N PHE A 786 -2.97 38.48 42.68
CA PHE A 786 -4.40 38.22 42.56
C PHE A 786 -4.78 38.14 41.08
N LEU A 787 -5.96 37.60 40.81
CA LEU A 787 -6.49 37.42 39.46
C LEU A 787 -7.64 38.40 39.24
N LEU A 788 -7.71 39.05 38.07
CA LEU A 788 -8.88 39.84 37.65
C LEU A 788 -9.46 39.29 36.35
N PRO A 789 -10.80 39.22 36.22
CA PRO A 789 -11.42 39.02 34.92
C PRO A 789 -11.19 40.28 34.08
N LEU A 790 -10.53 40.13 32.94
CA LEU A 790 -10.35 41.16 31.92
C LEU A 790 -10.81 40.59 30.59
N ASP A 791 -11.35 41.42 29.72
CA ASP A 791 -11.69 40.97 28.36
C ASP A 791 -10.40 40.88 27.56
N LEU A 792 -10.24 39.81 26.80
CA LEU A 792 -9.07 39.60 25.95
C LEU A 792 -9.52 39.43 24.50
N ARG A 793 -8.88 40.18 23.61
CA ARG A 793 -8.91 39.94 22.16
C ARG A 793 -7.49 39.75 21.68
N TYR A 794 -7.28 38.71 20.90
CA TYR A 794 -5.98 38.28 20.43
C TYR A 794 -6.08 37.94 18.94
N GLU A 795 -5.14 38.43 18.15
CA GLU A 795 -4.97 38.07 16.75
C GLU A 795 -3.50 37.77 16.48
N SER A 796 -3.22 36.71 15.73
CA SER A 796 -1.86 36.36 15.31
C SER A 796 -1.86 35.86 13.88
N GLU A 797 -1.05 36.48 13.04
CA GLU A 797 -0.72 36.00 11.69
C GLU A 797 0.68 35.41 11.69
N PHE A 798 0.80 34.17 11.29
CA PHE A 798 2.05 33.44 11.17
C PHE A 798 2.32 33.15 9.70
N VAL A 799 3.51 33.49 9.20
CA VAL A 799 3.98 33.10 7.87
C VAL A 799 5.41 32.59 7.96
N THR A 800 5.67 31.38 7.45
CA THR A 800 7.03 30.85 7.34
C THR A 800 7.28 30.17 6.01
N TYR A 801 8.53 30.26 5.56
CA TYR A 801 9.05 29.53 4.42
C TYR A 801 9.94 28.41 4.93
N THR A 802 9.74 27.20 4.41
CA THR A 802 10.50 26.00 4.77
C THR A 802 11.19 25.44 3.54
N GLY A 803 12.40 24.94 3.73
CA GLY A 803 13.17 24.19 2.73
C GLY A 803 13.88 23.02 3.40
N GLU A 804 13.72 21.82 2.85
CA GLU A 804 14.32 20.59 3.36
C GLU A 804 14.91 19.75 2.23
N LEU A 805 16.12 19.25 2.45
CA LEU A 805 16.79 18.26 1.61
C LEU A 805 16.97 16.99 2.44
N ASN A 806 16.50 15.87 1.91
CA ASN A 806 16.66 14.54 2.50
C ASN A 806 17.27 13.59 1.47
N HIS A 807 18.17 12.71 1.91
CA HIS A 807 18.74 11.67 1.07
C HIS A 807 18.69 10.31 1.78
N ILE A 808 18.25 9.30 1.04
CA ILE A 808 18.07 7.93 1.51
C ILE A 808 18.99 7.03 0.70
N TRP A 809 19.89 6.31 1.38
CA TRP A 809 20.68 5.21 0.83
C TRP A 809 20.26 3.90 1.50
N GLU A 810 19.53 3.07 0.76
CA GLU A 810 19.08 1.77 1.23
C GLU A 810 19.76 0.63 0.48
N GLN A 811 20.34 -0.30 1.25
CA GLN A 811 21.02 -1.51 0.79
C GLN A 811 20.60 -2.71 1.64
N ASP A 812 20.93 -3.93 1.20
CA ASP A 812 20.53 -5.20 1.84
C ASP A 812 20.78 -5.30 3.37
N HIS A 813 21.80 -4.61 3.90
CA HIS A 813 22.18 -4.68 5.32
C HIS A 813 22.28 -3.30 5.99
N ASN A 814 22.03 -2.22 5.25
CA ASN A 814 22.17 -0.87 5.80
C ASN A 814 21.20 0.11 5.16
N THR A 815 20.57 0.95 5.99
CA THR A 815 19.75 2.08 5.55
C THR A 815 20.28 3.35 6.20
N LEU A 816 20.82 4.27 5.40
CA LEU A 816 21.29 5.58 5.84
C LEU A 816 20.33 6.67 5.36
N VAL A 817 19.81 7.47 6.28
CA VAL A 817 18.98 8.64 5.99
C VAL A 817 19.67 9.87 6.55
N ILE A 818 19.91 10.87 5.70
CA ILE A 818 20.47 12.16 6.11
C ILE A 818 19.59 13.29 5.61
N GLY A 819 19.54 14.39 6.35
CA GLY A 819 18.82 15.56 5.88
C GLY A 819 19.17 16.85 6.60
N ALA A 820 18.75 17.94 5.99
CA ALA A 820 18.91 19.29 6.50
C ALA A 820 17.65 20.10 6.17
N ARG A 821 17.14 20.84 7.17
CA ARG A 821 15.95 21.68 7.08
C ARG A 821 16.29 23.09 7.53
N PHE A 822 15.77 24.07 6.78
CA PHE A 822 15.89 25.49 7.04
C PHE A 822 14.51 26.12 7.03
N GLN A 823 14.22 26.97 8.01
CA GLN A 823 12.98 27.75 8.04
C GLN A 823 13.27 29.18 8.43
N SER A 824 12.53 30.10 7.83
CA SER A 824 12.54 31.52 8.13
C SER A 824 11.11 32.03 8.02
N GLY A 825 10.64 32.76 9.02
CA GLY A 825 9.26 33.22 9.10
C GLY A 825 9.07 34.28 10.16
N GLU A 826 7.85 34.79 10.23
CA GLU A 826 7.45 35.91 11.07
C GLU A 826 6.06 35.65 11.67
N PHE A 827 5.85 36.19 12.87
CA PHE A 827 4.58 36.29 13.56
C PHE A 827 4.26 37.77 13.74
N GLU A 828 3.11 38.19 13.23
CA GLU A 828 2.50 39.48 13.54
C GLU A 828 1.43 39.20 14.60
N THR A 829 1.63 39.66 15.83
CA THR A 829 0.73 39.34 16.94
C THR A 829 0.23 40.60 17.62
N ARG A 830 -1.08 40.68 17.79
CA ARG A 830 -1.77 41.76 18.47
C ARG A 830 -2.62 41.22 19.61
N ASP A 831 -2.56 41.91 20.75
CA ASP A 831 -3.55 41.73 21.80
C ASP A 831 -4.13 43.05 22.29
N GLU A 832 -5.38 42.98 22.74
CA GLU A 832 -6.09 44.06 23.40
C GLU A 832 -6.74 43.45 24.64
N ILE A 833 -6.43 44.02 25.80
CA ILE A 833 -7.00 43.64 27.09
C ILE A 833 -7.73 44.84 27.66
N ASP A 834 -9.01 44.72 27.96
CA ASP A 834 -9.82 45.81 28.47
C ASP A 834 -10.88 45.34 29.49
N ASN A 835 -11.93 46.16 29.69
CA ASN A 835 -13.07 45.87 30.56
C ASN A 835 -12.71 45.47 32.01
N ALA A 836 -11.78 46.20 32.63
CA ALA A 836 -11.47 46.00 34.04
C ALA A 836 -12.71 46.22 34.94
N PRO A 837 -12.90 45.39 35.99
CA PRO A 837 -13.99 45.56 36.94
C PRO A 837 -14.03 46.99 37.49
N PRO A 838 -15.21 47.58 37.78
CA PRO A 838 -15.31 49.01 38.14
C PRO A 838 -14.42 49.46 39.30
N PHE A 839 -14.13 48.57 40.25
CA PHE A 839 -13.24 48.87 41.38
C PHE A 839 -11.76 48.88 41.00
N ALA A 840 -11.38 48.18 39.94
CA ALA A 840 -10.02 48.06 39.43
C ALA A 840 -9.73 49.02 38.25
N ALA A 841 -10.76 49.46 37.54
CA ALA A 841 -10.65 50.33 36.37
C ALA A 841 -9.80 51.61 36.57
N PRO A 842 -9.83 52.32 37.72
CA PRO A 842 -8.97 53.50 37.93
C PRO A 842 -7.47 53.19 38.01
N PHE A 843 -7.09 51.92 38.11
CA PHE A 843 -5.70 51.49 38.20
C PHE A 843 -5.11 51.04 36.87
N PHE A 844 -5.89 50.93 35.80
CA PHE A 844 -5.41 50.58 34.46
C PHE A 844 -5.44 51.79 33.53
N ASP A 845 -4.60 51.73 32.50
CA ASP A 845 -4.84 52.53 31.29
C ASP A 845 -6.07 51.95 30.53
N VAL A 846 -6.64 52.70 29.59
CA VAL A 846 -7.78 52.22 28.78
C VAL A 846 -7.39 52.25 27.30
N PRO A 847 -7.21 51.08 26.65
CA PRO A 847 -7.31 49.71 27.19
C PRO A 847 -6.23 49.36 28.22
N ALA A 848 -6.47 48.32 29.04
CA ALA A 848 -5.57 47.88 30.12
C ALA A 848 -4.22 47.37 29.60
N ALA A 849 -4.22 46.79 28.41
CA ALA A 849 -3.05 46.56 27.59
C ALA A 849 -3.46 46.56 26.12
N GLU A 850 -2.61 47.11 25.26
CA GLU A 850 -2.72 46.95 23.82
C GLU A 850 -1.30 46.85 23.25
N HIS A 851 -0.98 45.70 22.66
CA HIS A 851 0.33 45.46 22.06
C HIS A 851 0.17 44.95 20.65
N ASP A 852 1.09 45.38 19.79
CA ASP A 852 1.22 44.95 18.41
C ASP A 852 2.71 44.83 18.14
N PHE A 853 3.18 43.62 17.80
CA PHE A 853 4.59 43.42 17.46
C PHE A 853 4.80 42.30 16.45
N GLU A 854 5.91 42.42 15.73
CA GLU A 854 6.42 41.46 14.76
C GLU A 854 7.58 40.69 15.40
N SER A 855 7.59 39.37 15.27
CA SER A 855 8.68 38.52 15.78
C SER A 855 9.05 37.43 14.79
N SER A 856 10.33 37.10 14.68
CA SER A 856 10.80 36.08 13.74
C SER A 856 10.82 34.66 14.30
N LEU A 857 10.77 33.70 13.37
CA LEU A 857 11.00 32.27 13.54
C LEU A 857 12.14 31.86 12.61
N GLU A 858 13.25 31.40 13.16
CA GLU A 858 14.37 30.87 12.37
C GLU A 858 14.72 29.46 12.86
N ARG A 859 14.81 28.49 11.93
CA ARG A 859 15.18 27.10 12.26
C ARG A 859 16.27 26.57 11.34
N GLN A 860 17.21 25.86 11.95
CA GLN A 860 18.21 25.06 11.27
C GLN A 860 18.24 23.67 11.94
N SER A 861 17.91 22.64 11.17
CA SER A 861 17.94 21.25 11.64
C SER A 861 18.81 20.41 10.73
N PHE A 862 19.66 19.57 11.32
CA PHE A 862 20.48 18.59 10.61
C PHE A 862 20.31 17.24 11.29
N TYR A 863 20.10 16.18 10.51
CA TYR A 863 19.90 14.85 11.07
C TYR A 863 20.56 13.76 10.24
N ALA A 864 20.95 12.68 10.91
CA ALA A 864 21.49 11.48 10.30
C ALA A 864 21.03 10.25 11.08
N TYR A 865 20.61 9.21 10.38
CA TYR A 865 20.14 7.94 10.90
C TYR A 865 20.77 6.81 10.11
N ASP A 866 21.40 5.86 10.81
CA ASP A 866 21.97 4.66 10.21
C ASP A 866 21.34 3.44 10.86
N THR A 867 20.68 2.61 10.05
CA THR A 867 20.05 1.36 10.47
C THR A 867 20.82 0.19 9.88
N PHE A 868 21.59 -0.48 10.73
CA PHE A 868 22.45 -1.60 10.38
C PHE A 868 21.81 -2.93 10.78
N ARG A 869 21.79 -3.89 9.83
CA ARG A 869 21.20 -5.23 10.00
C ARG A 869 22.29 -6.31 9.91
N PRO A 870 23.02 -6.60 11.00
CA PRO A 870 24.11 -7.58 10.98
C PRO A 870 23.64 -9.00 10.61
N PHE A 871 22.41 -9.36 11.01
CA PHE A 871 21.75 -10.62 10.69
C PHE A 871 20.27 -10.35 10.40
N THR A 872 19.58 -11.28 9.74
CA THR A 872 18.14 -11.14 9.43
C THR A 872 17.25 -11.03 10.67
N SER A 873 17.73 -11.48 11.83
CA SER A 873 17.03 -11.44 13.11
C SER A 873 17.32 -10.20 13.95
N LEU A 874 18.25 -9.32 13.57
CA LEU A 874 18.66 -8.18 14.40
C LEU A 874 18.84 -6.93 13.54
N SER A 875 18.15 -5.85 13.92
CA SER A 875 18.32 -4.50 13.37
C SER A 875 18.72 -3.54 14.48
N LEU A 876 19.71 -2.70 14.22
CA LEU A 876 20.22 -1.69 15.14
C LEU A 876 20.16 -0.33 14.45
N THR A 877 19.56 0.66 15.09
CA THR A 877 19.47 2.02 14.57
C THR A 877 20.26 2.95 15.49
N ALA A 878 21.13 3.78 14.92
CA ALA A 878 21.77 4.89 15.59
C ALA A 878 21.45 6.18 14.82
N GLY A 879 21.04 7.22 15.52
CA GLY A 879 20.69 8.49 14.92
C GLY A 879 21.08 9.68 15.80
N VAL A 880 21.16 10.84 15.17
CA VAL A 880 21.41 12.12 15.83
C VAL A 880 20.70 13.22 15.05
N SER A 881 20.06 14.16 15.76
CA SER A 881 19.76 15.48 15.19
C SER A 881 20.44 16.59 15.96
N TYR A 882 20.68 17.69 15.26
CA TYR A 882 21.01 18.98 15.82
C TYR A 882 19.97 19.98 15.35
N ASP A 883 19.36 20.67 16.30
CA ASP A 883 18.34 21.67 16.05
C ASP A 883 18.78 23.00 16.67
N ARG A 884 18.70 24.09 15.90
CA ARG A 884 18.78 25.48 16.38
C ARG A 884 17.51 26.21 15.98
N LEU A 885 16.81 26.76 16.96
CA LEU A 885 15.51 27.39 16.81
C LEU A 885 15.52 28.75 17.52
N GLU A 886 15.20 29.82 16.81
CA GLU A 886 14.97 31.16 17.35
C GLU A 886 13.49 31.49 17.16
N PHE A 887 12.81 31.93 18.21
CA PHE A 887 11.35 32.02 18.27
C PHE A 887 10.86 33.06 19.31
N PRO A 888 9.62 33.56 19.19
CA PRO A 888 9.06 34.45 20.20
C PRO A 888 8.83 33.77 21.55
N THR A 889 9.21 34.46 22.63
CA THR A 889 9.15 33.93 24.01
C THR A 889 7.73 33.97 24.58
N ASN A 890 6.95 35.01 24.24
CA ASN A 890 5.54 35.12 24.61
C ASN A 890 4.72 35.79 23.50
N TYR A 891 4.15 34.96 22.62
CA TYR A 891 3.23 35.37 21.57
C TYR A 891 1.84 34.74 21.74
N ARG A 892 1.59 33.94 22.78
CA ARG A 892 0.31 33.23 22.99
C ARG A 892 -0.33 33.46 24.36
N ASN A 893 0.39 34.07 25.30
CA ASN A 893 -0.08 34.28 26.68
C ASN A 893 -0.15 35.79 26.96
N SER A 894 -1.28 36.40 26.63
CA SER A 894 -1.51 37.84 26.82
C SER A 894 -1.42 38.28 28.31
N PRO A 895 -0.91 39.48 28.63
CA PRO A 895 -0.28 40.46 27.73
C PRO A 895 0.97 39.92 27.02
N ILE A 896 0.99 40.02 25.69
CA ILE A 896 2.12 39.54 24.87
C ILE A 896 3.35 40.43 25.07
N GLN A 897 4.54 39.90 24.78
CA GLN A 897 5.79 40.65 24.87
C GLN A 897 6.68 40.47 23.65
N ASP A 898 7.26 41.58 23.19
CA ASP A 898 8.29 41.59 22.15
C ASP A 898 9.65 41.13 22.70
N LYS A 899 9.77 39.81 22.89
CA LYS A 899 11.01 39.14 23.30
C LYS A 899 11.20 37.86 22.52
N GLN A 900 12.41 37.64 22.03
CA GLN A 900 12.79 36.39 21.38
C GLN A 900 13.68 35.52 22.26
N SER A 901 13.58 34.21 22.06
CA SER A 901 14.38 33.19 22.70
C SER A 901 15.04 32.31 21.64
N ALA A 902 16.17 31.70 22.00
CA ALA A 902 16.88 30.76 21.15
C ALA A 902 17.14 29.48 21.91
N ARG A 903 16.90 28.33 21.26
CA ARG A 903 17.18 27.01 21.79
C ARG A 903 18.03 26.23 20.81
N SER A 904 19.05 25.54 21.30
CA SER A 904 19.84 24.61 20.50
C SER A 904 19.99 23.29 21.23
N LYS A 905 19.83 22.18 20.51
CA LYS A 905 19.85 20.84 21.12
C LYS A 905 20.50 19.82 20.19
N PHE A 906 21.41 19.03 20.76
CA PHE A 906 21.83 17.75 20.17
C PHE A 906 20.98 16.63 20.76
N SER A 907 20.49 15.77 19.87
CA SER A 907 19.40 14.85 20.15
C SER A 907 19.78 13.43 19.71
N PRO A 908 20.37 12.60 20.59
CA PRO A 908 20.76 11.23 20.28
C PRO A 908 19.55 10.29 20.19
N LYS A 909 19.65 9.28 19.33
CA LYS A 909 18.58 8.33 19.00
C LYS A 909 19.17 6.93 18.84
N VAL A 910 18.59 5.93 19.50
CA VAL A 910 19.05 4.54 19.45
C VAL A 910 17.84 3.62 19.39
N GLY A 911 17.88 2.62 18.51
CA GLY A 911 16.85 1.61 18.34
C GLY A 911 17.42 0.20 18.21
N VAL A 912 16.68 -0.79 18.68
CA VAL A 912 16.96 -2.22 18.48
C VAL A 912 15.67 -2.95 18.14
N ILE A 913 15.73 -3.81 17.13
CA ILE A 913 14.68 -4.77 16.78
C ILE A 913 15.33 -6.15 16.74
N TRP A 914 14.83 -7.09 17.54
CA TRP A 914 15.38 -8.44 17.66
C TRP A 914 14.29 -9.50 17.55
N ASN A 915 14.44 -10.38 16.57
CA ASN A 915 13.54 -11.48 16.24
C ASN A 915 14.24 -12.82 16.51
N PRO A 916 14.37 -13.28 17.76
CA PRO A 916 15.08 -14.52 18.09
C PRO A 916 14.49 -15.76 17.41
N ILE A 917 13.18 -15.75 17.15
CA ILE A 917 12.43 -16.71 16.34
C ILE A 917 11.42 -15.95 15.47
N ALA A 918 10.89 -16.57 14.42
CA ALA A 918 10.01 -15.90 13.44
C ALA A 918 8.77 -15.21 14.07
N ASP A 919 8.24 -15.79 15.15
CA ASP A 919 6.99 -15.37 15.76
C ASP A 919 7.15 -14.45 16.98
N LEU A 920 8.38 -14.20 17.45
CA LEU A 920 8.68 -13.41 18.64
C LEU A 920 9.53 -12.20 18.27
N VAL A 921 9.04 -11.00 18.56
CA VAL A 921 9.69 -9.73 18.24
C VAL A 921 9.92 -8.94 19.52
N PHE A 922 11.16 -8.49 19.73
CA PHE A 922 11.53 -7.52 20.76
C PHE A 922 11.94 -6.21 20.11
N ARG A 923 11.47 -5.09 20.65
CA ARG A 923 11.90 -3.74 20.24
C ARG A 923 12.30 -2.93 21.45
N GLY A 924 13.28 -2.07 21.27
CA GLY A 924 13.69 -1.09 22.25
C GLY A 924 14.14 0.19 21.57
N ALA A 925 13.79 1.34 22.14
CA ALA A 925 14.20 2.64 21.62
C ALA A 925 14.45 3.65 22.72
N TYR A 926 15.33 4.60 22.42
CA TYR A 926 15.56 5.81 23.17
C TYR A 926 15.78 6.96 22.19
N ALA A 927 15.09 8.09 22.38
CA ALA A 927 15.26 9.26 21.54
C ALA A 927 15.12 10.54 22.37
N GLN A 928 15.91 11.54 22.01
CA GLN A 928 15.66 12.92 22.37
C GLN A 928 15.28 13.71 21.12
N SER A 929 14.48 14.76 21.28
CA SER A 929 14.14 15.68 20.19
C SER A 929 13.79 17.07 20.73
N LEU A 930 13.65 18.02 19.80
CA LEU A 930 13.18 19.39 20.05
C LEU A 930 11.94 19.60 19.18
N GLY A 931 10.81 19.97 19.79
CA GLY A 931 9.57 20.30 19.08
C GLY A 931 9.60 21.70 18.46
N GLY A 932 8.61 21.99 17.62
CA GLY A 932 8.47 23.30 16.96
C GLY A 932 7.69 24.31 17.79
N VAL A 933 7.23 25.37 17.12
CA VAL A 933 6.59 26.55 17.75
C VAL A 933 5.09 26.59 17.43
N SER A 934 4.72 26.24 16.21
CA SER A 934 3.34 26.16 15.74
C SER A 934 3.16 24.86 14.95
N PHE A 935 2.21 24.83 14.00
CA PHE A 935 2.04 23.69 13.10
C PHE A 935 3.23 23.49 12.14
N ASP A 936 4.24 24.36 12.18
CA ASP A 936 5.48 24.23 11.41
C ASP A 936 6.18 22.89 11.67
N GLU A 937 6.11 22.36 12.89
CA GLU A 937 6.67 21.06 13.26
C GLU A 937 6.08 19.90 12.44
N SER A 938 4.83 20.01 12.00
CA SER A 938 4.17 18.96 11.24
C SER A 938 4.77 18.77 9.84
N VAL A 939 5.42 19.80 9.27
CA VAL A 939 5.95 19.78 7.90
C VAL A 939 7.46 19.49 7.89
N GLN A 940 7.83 18.21 7.82
CA GLN A 940 9.23 17.78 7.74
C GLN A 940 9.40 16.41 7.08
N LEU A 941 10.64 16.03 6.75
CA LEU A 941 11.02 14.71 6.21
C LEU A 941 11.93 13.89 7.14
N GLU A 942 12.22 14.40 8.36
CA GLU A 942 12.96 13.64 9.37
C GLU A 942 12.17 12.38 9.78
N PRO A 943 12.84 11.20 9.93
CA PRO A 943 12.18 10.00 10.45
C PRO A 943 11.40 10.28 11.73
N ASN A 944 10.11 9.94 11.77
CA ASN A 944 9.26 10.27 12.92
C ASN A 944 9.35 9.27 14.09
N GLN A 945 9.98 8.11 13.86
CA GLN A 945 9.97 6.96 14.76
C GLN A 945 11.33 6.24 14.76
N VAL A 946 11.66 5.63 15.90
CA VAL A 946 12.85 4.80 16.09
C VAL A 946 12.42 3.44 16.64
N ALA A 947 12.67 2.37 15.87
CA ALA A 947 12.31 0.98 16.21
C ALA A 947 10.83 0.76 16.61
N GLY A 948 9.93 1.59 16.10
CA GLY A 948 8.48 1.59 16.32
C GLY A 948 7.95 2.57 17.35
N PHE A 949 8.81 3.42 17.93
CA PHE A 949 8.42 4.41 18.92
C PHE A 949 8.51 5.81 18.34
N ASN A 950 7.42 6.58 18.47
CA ASN A 950 7.37 7.97 18.02
C ASN A 950 8.41 8.82 18.79
N GLN A 951 9.05 9.73 18.08
CA GLN A 951 9.99 10.69 18.63
C GLN A 951 9.63 12.15 18.31
N VAL A 952 8.67 12.38 17.42
CA VAL A 952 8.22 13.71 17.02
C VAL A 952 6.74 13.88 17.41
N PHE A 953 6.43 15.02 18.04
CA PHE A 953 5.10 15.35 18.55
C PHE A 953 4.83 16.85 18.40
N ARG A 954 3.56 17.22 18.18
CA ARG A 954 3.12 18.61 18.34
C ARG A 954 3.18 19.03 19.80
N SER A 955 2.54 18.25 20.68
CA SER A 955 2.71 18.33 22.14
C SER A 955 2.56 16.95 22.77
N ILE A 956 3.40 16.65 23.78
CA ILE A 956 3.22 15.48 24.66
C ILE A 956 2.28 15.84 25.81
N ILE A 957 2.43 17.05 26.37
CA ILE A 957 1.58 17.57 27.45
C ILE A 957 0.21 17.92 26.86
N PRO A 958 -0.91 17.44 27.42
CA PRO A 958 -2.23 17.80 26.93
C PRO A 958 -2.44 19.32 26.90
N GLU A 959 -2.74 19.88 25.73
CA GLU A 959 -2.93 21.33 25.57
C GLU A 959 -4.17 21.84 26.32
N SER A 960 -5.13 20.96 26.63
CA SER A 960 -6.25 21.28 27.53
C SER A 960 -5.82 21.61 28.97
N VAL A 961 -4.62 21.22 29.39
CA VAL A 961 -4.10 21.49 30.74
C VAL A 961 -3.22 22.72 30.78
N VAL A 962 -2.32 22.86 29.80
CA VAL A 962 -1.26 23.89 29.83
C VAL A 962 -1.39 24.94 28.73
N GLY A 963 -2.36 24.80 27.82
CA GLY A 963 -2.42 25.55 26.57
C GLY A 963 -1.35 25.08 25.58
N SER A 964 -1.20 25.79 24.47
CA SER A 964 -0.12 25.51 23.53
C SER A 964 1.26 25.76 24.14
N VAL A 965 2.22 24.94 23.73
CA VAL A 965 3.63 25.08 24.11
C VAL A 965 4.50 25.35 22.88
N ALA A 966 5.64 26.02 23.07
CA ALA A 966 6.60 26.32 22.01
C ALA A 966 7.99 25.78 22.37
N ALA A 967 8.69 25.24 21.36
CA ALA A 967 10.03 24.66 21.46
C ALA A 967 10.23 23.65 22.61
N PRO A 968 9.29 22.70 22.89
CA PRO A 968 9.43 21.75 23.98
C PRO A 968 10.60 20.77 23.73
N ALA A 969 11.32 20.40 24.78
CA ALA A 969 12.33 19.34 24.71
C ALA A 969 11.70 18.01 25.10
N TYR A 970 11.84 17.01 24.23
CA TYR A 970 11.33 15.68 24.47
C TYR A 970 12.45 14.69 24.78
N GLU A 971 12.12 13.71 25.63
CA GLU A 971 12.87 12.48 25.86
C GLU A 971 11.85 11.32 25.85
N THR A 972 12.07 10.33 24.98
CA THR A 972 11.23 9.15 24.85
C THR A 972 12.06 7.88 25.00
N ALA A 973 11.49 6.89 25.71
CA ALA A 973 12.07 5.56 25.81
C ALA A 973 10.95 4.52 25.71
N GLY A 974 11.24 3.38 25.07
CA GLY A 974 10.24 2.35 24.85
C GLY A 974 10.82 0.95 24.81
N LEU A 975 10.05 -0.02 25.31
CA LEU A 975 10.31 -1.45 25.20
C LEU A 975 9.03 -2.15 24.74
N LEU A 976 9.15 -3.09 23.81
CA LEU A 976 8.03 -3.87 23.31
C LEU A 976 8.43 -5.34 23.13
N ALA A 977 7.55 -6.24 23.55
CA ALA A 977 7.61 -7.66 23.25
C ALA A 977 6.30 -8.10 22.58
N GLU A 978 6.42 -8.84 21.49
CA GLU A 978 5.28 -9.27 20.67
C GLU A 978 5.41 -10.75 20.34
N TYR A 979 4.32 -11.50 20.49
CA TYR A 979 4.31 -12.91 20.16
C TYR A 979 3.08 -13.28 19.33
N LYS A 980 3.33 -13.88 18.17
CA LYS A 980 2.29 -14.45 17.30
C LYS A 980 2.21 -15.95 17.54
N LEU A 981 1.09 -16.44 18.04
CA LEU A 981 0.86 -17.87 18.20
C LEU A 981 0.24 -18.46 16.93
N GLY A 982 0.60 -19.69 16.59
CA GLY A 982 0.04 -20.43 15.44
C GLY A 982 -1.49 -20.68 15.52
N THR A 983 -2.13 -20.33 16.63
CA THR A 983 -3.59 -20.35 16.83
C THR A 983 -4.31 -19.13 16.23
N GLY A 984 -3.59 -18.21 15.56
CA GLY A 984 -4.15 -16.91 15.14
C GLY A 984 -4.33 -15.95 16.31
N THR A 985 -3.45 -16.06 17.32
CA THR A 985 -3.47 -15.23 18.52
C THR A 985 -2.26 -14.31 18.52
N TYR A 986 -2.47 -13.03 18.81
CA TYR A 986 -1.44 -11.99 18.78
C TYR A 986 -1.40 -11.33 20.14
N ALA A 987 -0.26 -11.47 20.82
CA ALA A 987 -0.04 -10.90 22.15
C ALA A 987 1.05 -9.83 22.08
N GLY A 988 0.86 -8.74 22.81
CA GLY A 988 1.82 -7.65 22.89
C GLY A 988 1.89 -7.07 24.29
N VAL A 989 3.10 -6.72 24.74
CA VAL A 989 3.33 -5.96 25.97
C VAL A 989 4.29 -4.83 25.64
N GLN A 990 3.87 -3.58 25.91
CA GLN A 990 4.64 -2.37 25.64
C GLN A 990 4.79 -1.54 26.91
N ALA A 991 5.97 -0.99 27.14
CA ALA A 991 6.22 0.03 28.13
C ALA A 991 6.83 1.25 27.46
N THR A 992 6.32 2.45 27.75
CA THR A 992 6.87 3.72 27.25
C THR A 992 7.01 4.75 28.35
N LEU A 993 8.08 5.52 28.28
CA LEU A 993 8.35 6.70 29.08
C LEU A 993 8.41 7.91 28.14
N LEU A 994 7.59 8.92 28.40
CA LEU A 994 7.58 10.18 27.67
C LEU A 994 7.87 11.31 28.66
N LYS A 995 8.81 12.19 28.32
CA LYS A 995 9.10 13.39 29.10
C LYS A 995 9.06 14.62 28.21
N SER A 996 8.55 15.71 28.75
CA SER A 996 8.48 17.01 28.08
C SER A 996 8.90 18.11 29.05
N GLU A 997 9.87 18.91 28.63
CA GLU A 997 10.35 20.08 29.36
C GLU A 997 10.07 21.35 28.53
N VAL A 998 9.31 22.27 29.13
CA VAL A 998 8.93 23.54 28.51
C VAL A 998 9.34 24.68 29.43
N GLU A 999 10.05 25.65 28.86
CA GLU A 999 10.29 26.96 29.47
C GLU A 999 9.59 28.01 28.60
N ARG A 1000 8.74 28.83 29.21
CA ARG A 1000 7.99 29.88 28.52
C ARG A 1000 7.79 31.11 29.40
N GLU A 1001 7.39 32.22 28.79
CA GLU A 1001 6.93 33.42 29.50
C GLU A 1001 5.40 33.49 29.46
N ILE A 1002 4.78 33.80 30.61
CA ILE A 1002 3.35 34.05 30.76
C ILE A 1002 3.14 35.55 30.94
N GLY A 1003 2.24 36.16 30.17
CA GLY A 1003 1.85 37.56 30.34
C GLY A 1003 1.19 37.80 31.71
N THR A 1004 1.61 38.87 32.38
CA THR A 1004 1.08 39.30 33.68
C THR A 1004 0.96 40.81 33.74
N PHE A 1005 0.45 41.35 34.85
CA PHE A 1005 0.45 42.77 35.13
C PHE A 1005 1.19 43.07 36.44
N ASP A 1006 1.89 44.20 36.50
CA ASP A 1006 2.60 44.66 37.68
C ASP A 1006 1.96 45.94 38.23
N ALA A 1007 1.62 45.92 39.52
CA ALA A 1007 1.05 47.02 40.28
C ALA A 1007 2.07 47.51 41.34
N PHE A 1008 2.56 48.75 41.21
CA PHE A 1008 3.59 49.27 42.13
C PHE A 1008 2.99 49.93 43.38
N LEU A 1009 3.43 49.50 44.57
CA LEU A 1009 2.97 50.04 45.86
C LEU A 1009 3.85 51.20 46.33
N LEU A 1010 3.23 52.36 46.54
CA LEU A 1010 3.84 53.54 47.17
C LEU A 1010 3.05 53.91 48.43
N ARG A 1011 3.71 53.91 49.60
CA ARG A 1011 3.11 54.22 50.92
C ARG A 1011 1.86 53.39 51.28
N GLY A 1012 1.78 52.14 50.82
CA GLY A 1012 0.68 51.23 51.15
C GLY A 1012 -0.56 51.37 50.27
N SER A 1013 -0.51 52.16 49.20
CA SER A 1013 -1.54 52.23 48.16
C SER A 1013 -0.99 51.81 46.79
N ILE A 1014 -1.83 51.18 45.97
CA ILE A 1014 -1.54 50.90 44.56
C ILE A 1014 -1.43 52.24 43.82
N ASN A 1015 -0.30 52.46 43.13
CA ASN A 1015 -0.09 53.64 42.30
C ASN A 1015 -0.47 53.33 40.85
N PRO A 1016 -1.43 54.04 40.24
CA PRO A 1016 -1.76 53.87 38.83
C PRO A 1016 -0.63 54.42 37.92
N PRO A 1017 -0.42 53.84 36.72
CA PRO A 1017 -1.11 52.66 36.16
C PRO A 1017 -0.46 51.32 36.53
N ILE A 1018 -1.27 50.28 36.61
CA ILE A 1018 -0.88 48.86 36.52
C ILE A 1018 -0.42 48.64 35.08
N VAL A 1019 0.78 48.09 34.91
CA VAL A 1019 1.43 47.97 33.60
C VAL A 1019 1.60 46.50 33.20
N SER A 1020 1.64 46.23 31.89
CA SER A 1020 1.93 44.89 31.36
C SER A 1020 3.34 44.42 31.75
N SER A 1021 3.46 43.12 32.00
CA SER A 1021 4.67 42.44 32.44
C SER A 1021 4.61 40.96 32.03
N SER A 1022 5.56 40.15 32.47
CA SER A 1022 5.53 38.69 32.31
C SER A 1022 6.24 38.02 33.46
N THR A 1023 6.03 36.70 33.56
CA THR A 1023 6.77 35.86 34.48
C THR A 1023 7.18 34.55 33.82
N PRO A 1024 8.41 34.06 34.06
CA PRO A 1024 8.87 32.79 33.52
C PRO A 1024 8.18 31.60 34.21
N GLN A 1025 7.70 30.67 33.38
CA GLN A 1025 7.08 29.41 33.80
C GLN A 1025 7.86 28.23 33.24
N ARG A 1026 8.14 27.25 34.10
CA ARG A 1026 8.66 25.93 33.72
C ARG A 1026 7.57 24.87 33.89
N LEU A 1027 7.42 24.01 32.87
CA LEU A 1027 6.56 22.83 32.90
C LEU A 1027 7.45 21.59 32.70
N ASP A 1028 7.48 20.72 33.70
CA ASP A 1028 8.14 19.43 33.64
C ASP A 1028 7.08 18.33 33.68
N TYR A 1029 6.91 17.61 32.57
CA TYR A 1029 5.91 16.54 32.42
C TYR A 1029 6.58 15.19 32.23
N GLU A 1030 6.13 14.18 32.95
CA GLU A 1030 6.51 12.79 32.78
C GLU A 1030 5.26 11.90 32.64
N GLU A 1031 5.25 11.02 31.64
CA GLU A 1031 4.22 10.01 31.42
C GLU A 1031 4.84 8.62 31.31
N GLN A 1032 4.40 7.71 32.17
CA GLN A 1032 4.76 6.30 32.13
C GLN A 1032 3.54 5.49 31.71
N ASN A 1033 3.69 4.66 30.69
CA ASN A 1033 2.61 3.88 30.12
C ASN A 1033 3.02 2.41 30.03
N LEU A 1034 2.15 1.52 30.52
CA LEU A 1034 2.22 0.08 30.32
C LEU A 1034 0.96 -0.37 29.60
N SER A 1035 1.12 -0.96 28.42
CA SER A 1035 0.01 -1.52 27.65
C SER A 1035 0.20 -3.01 27.38
N MET A 1036 -0.90 -3.74 27.48
CA MET A 1036 -0.98 -5.16 27.15
C MET A 1036 -2.14 -5.38 26.18
N SER A 1037 -1.92 -6.16 25.14
CA SER A 1037 -2.97 -6.54 24.20
C SER A 1037 -2.92 -8.01 23.85
N LEU A 1038 -4.12 -8.58 23.65
CA LEU A 1038 -4.34 -9.94 23.21
C LEU A 1038 -5.48 -9.94 22.19
N ASN A 1039 -5.17 -10.33 20.96
CA ASN A 1039 -6.15 -10.43 19.88
C ASN A 1039 -6.20 -11.86 19.36
N GLN A 1040 -7.37 -12.33 18.95
CA GLN A 1040 -7.56 -13.68 18.46
C GLN A 1040 -8.54 -13.74 17.29
N LEU A 1041 -8.11 -14.38 16.21
CA LEU A 1041 -8.98 -14.74 15.08
C LEU A 1041 -9.54 -16.14 15.32
N VAL A 1042 -10.87 -16.26 15.39
CA VAL A 1042 -11.58 -17.51 15.68
C VAL A 1042 -12.45 -17.91 14.49
N GLY A 1043 -12.16 -19.07 13.90
CA GLY A 1043 -12.85 -19.50 12.68
C GLY A 1043 -12.68 -18.50 11.53
N ASN A 1044 -13.64 -18.43 10.62
CA ASN A 1044 -13.54 -17.53 9.45
C ASN A 1044 -14.15 -16.14 9.70
N ASP A 1045 -14.92 -16.00 10.77
CA ASP A 1045 -15.88 -14.90 10.89
C ASP A 1045 -15.71 -14.07 12.17
N TRP A 1046 -15.05 -14.59 13.21
CA TRP A 1046 -14.96 -13.91 14.51
C TRP A 1046 -13.55 -13.40 14.81
N SER A 1047 -13.48 -12.20 15.36
CA SER A 1047 -12.28 -11.59 15.92
C SER A 1047 -12.59 -11.09 17.32
N PHE A 1048 -11.70 -11.39 18.27
CA PHE A 1048 -11.79 -10.94 19.65
C PHE A 1048 -10.54 -10.16 20.00
N GLY A 1049 -10.68 -9.13 20.83
CA GLY A 1049 -9.53 -8.43 21.36
C GLY A 1049 -9.75 -7.98 22.80
N ALA A 1050 -8.66 -7.98 23.55
CA ALA A 1050 -8.56 -7.44 24.89
C ALA A 1050 -7.33 -6.53 24.96
N ARG A 1051 -7.50 -5.35 25.53
CA ARG A 1051 -6.43 -4.38 25.78
C ARG A 1051 -6.54 -3.86 27.21
N TYR A 1052 -5.39 -3.71 27.86
CA TYR A 1052 -5.26 -3.05 29.14
C TYR A 1052 -4.16 -1.99 29.10
N GLN A 1053 -4.62 -0.74 29.23
CA GLN A 1053 -3.96 0.54 29.47
C GLN A 1053 -3.63 0.85 30.93
N LEU A 1054 -2.39 1.12 31.32
CA LEU A 1054 -2.08 1.83 32.56
C LEU A 1054 -1.17 3.02 32.31
N THR A 1055 -1.67 4.23 32.54
CA THR A 1055 -0.94 5.48 32.33
C THR A 1055 -0.78 6.22 33.65
N PHE A 1056 0.44 6.67 33.94
CA PHE A 1056 0.77 7.57 35.05
C PHE A 1056 1.33 8.87 34.49
N SER A 1057 0.66 9.99 34.76
CA SER A 1057 1.10 11.32 34.37
C SER A 1057 1.45 12.15 35.60
N ASP A 1058 2.58 12.86 35.56
CA ASP A 1058 3.09 13.76 36.59
C ASP A 1058 3.49 15.08 35.92
N LEU A 1059 2.80 16.17 36.29
CA LEU A 1059 3.09 17.52 35.81
C LEU A 1059 3.53 18.39 36.99
N GLN A 1060 4.74 18.90 36.92
CA GLN A 1060 5.23 19.94 37.81
C GLN A 1060 5.25 21.28 37.08
N THR A 1061 4.55 22.26 37.65
CA THR A 1061 4.53 23.64 37.16
C THR A 1061 5.24 24.53 38.16
N THR A 1062 6.23 25.30 37.71
CA THR A 1062 7.01 26.20 38.56
C THR A 1062 7.06 27.61 37.96
N PHE A 1063 6.70 28.61 38.76
CA PHE A 1063 6.89 30.03 38.43
C PHE A 1063 8.07 30.58 39.21
N ARG A 1064 9.22 30.78 38.54
CA ARG A 1064 10.51 31.03 39.22
C ARG A 1064 10.56 32.34 40.01
N GLU A 1065 9.77 33.33 39.61
CA GLU A 1065 9.77 34.66 40.24
C GLU A 1065 8.76 34.81 41.38
N ILE A 1066 7.81 33.88 41.52
CA ILE A 1066 6.75 33.97 42.51
C ILE A 1066 7.23 33.30 43.81
N PRO A 1067 7.38 34.04 44.92
CA PRO A 1067 7.75 33.43 46.20
C PRO A 1067 6.63 32.54 46.72
N ALA A 1068 6.97 31.31 47.12
CA ALA A 1068 6.01 30.36 47.72
C ALA A 1068 5.31 30.90 48.98
N ALA A 1069 5.90 31.88 49.67
CA ALA A 1069 5.28 32.54 50.83
C ALA A 1069 4.05 33.41 50.46
N ILE A 1070 3.91 33.79 49.20
CA ILE A 1070 2.85 34.70 48.73
C ILE A 1070 1.69 33.90 48.15
N LEU A 1071 1.98 33.03 47.19
CA LEU A 1071 1.01 32.16 46.54
C LEU A 1071 1.65 30.78 46.35
N PRO A 1072 1.62 29.91 47.37
CA PRO A 1072 2.30 28.61 47.31
C PRO A 1072 1.79 27.75 46.16
N ASP A 1073 0.47 27.67 45.98
CA ASP A 1073 -0.16 26.84 44.94
C ASP A 1073 0.11 27.33 43.51
N LEU A 1074 0.41 28.64 43.34
CA LEU A 1074 0.77 29.20 42.04
C LEU A 1074 2.27 29.14 41.79
N ALA A 1075 3.09 29.42 42.82
CA ALA A 1075 4.56 29.39 42.72
C ALA A 1075 5.06 28.01 42.30
N GLU A 1076 4.50 26.96 42.89
CA GLU A 1076 4.79 25.59 42.53
C GLU A 1076 3.54 24.71 42.71
N SER A 1077 3.18 23.98 41.67
CA SER A 1077 2.15 22.94 41.76
C SER A 1077 2.64 21.65 41.15
N ARG A 1078 2.17 20.53 41.71
CA ARG A 1078 2.46 19.20 41.19
C ARG A 1078 1.20 18.37 41.13
N GLN A 1079 0.75 18.10 39.92
CA GLN A 1079 -0.48 17.37 39.63
C GLN A 1079 -0.13 15.98 39.10
N LYS A 1080 -0.82 14.97 39.61
CA LYS A 1080 -0.65 13.58 39.19
C LYS A 1080 -1.97 12.96 38.85
N ALA A 1081 -2.01 12.19 37.77
CA ALA A 1081 -3.19 11.44 37.39
C ALA A 1081 -2.77 10.03 36.96
N THR A 1082 -3.48 9.03 37.46
CA THR A 1082 -3.34 7.62 37.05
C THR A 1082 -4.61 7.19 36.36
N LEU A 1083 -4.50 6.62 35.16
CA LEU A 1083 -5.64 6.14 34.39
C LEU A 1083 -5.43 4.68 33.99
N HIS A 1084 -6.37 3.84 34.42
CA HIS A 1084 -6.56 2.49 33.94
C HIS A 1084 -7.57 2.52 32.78
N GLN A 1085 -7.27 1.80 31.70
CA GLN A 1085 -8.16 1.68 30.54
C GLN A 1085 -8.25 0.22 30.13
N GLY A 1086 -9.42 -0.40 30.26
CA GLY A 1086 -9.69 -1.74 29.76
C GLY A 1086 -10.55 -1.66 28.51
N GLN A 1087 -10.20 -2.40 27.46
CA GLN A 1087 -11.05 -2.55 26.29
C GLN A 1087 -11.20 -4.02 25.94
N LEU A 1088 -12.44 -4.45 25.73
CA LEU A 1088 -12.79 -5.74 25.15
C LEU A 1088 -13.62 -5.52 23.90
N PHE A 1089 -13.37 -6.29 22.84
CA PHE A 1089 -14.27 -6.30 21.69
C PHE A 1089 -14.52 -7.72 21.16
N ALA A 1090 -15.70 -7.89 20.57
CA ALA A 1090 -16.06 -9.01 19.73
C ALA A 1090 -16.57 -8.46 18.40
N LEU A 1091 -15.97 -8.91 17.31
CA LEU A 1091 -16.28 -8.49 15.94
C LEU A 1091 -16.61 -9.71 15.10
N TYR A 1092 -17.74 -9.64 14.40
CA TYR A 1092 -18.22 -10.68 13.50
C TYR A 1092 -18.30 -10.12 12.08
N HIS A 1093 -17.71 -10.83 11.12
CA HIS A 1093 -17.83 -10.56 9.68
C HIS A 1093 -18.50 -11.75 9.00
N HIS A 1094 -19.44 -11.48 8.09
CA HIS A 1094 -19.99 -12.49 7.22
C HIS A 1094 -19.63 -12.21 5.75
N PRO A 1095 -19.33 -13.22 4.91
CA PRO A 1095 -18.98 -13.03 3.50
C PRO A 1095 -20.06 -12.34 2.63
N CYS A 1096 -21.28 -12.17 3.14
CA CYS A 1096 -22.31 -11.38 2.43
C CYS A 1096 -22.10 -9.87 2.54
N GLY A 1097 -21.21 -9.40 3.43
CA GLY A 1097 -20.99 -7.99 3.73
C GLY A 1097 -21.50 -7.56 5.11
N PHE A 1098 -22.40 -8.33 5.73
CA PHE A 1098 -22.86 -8.03 7.09
C PHE A 1098 -21.71 -8.11 8.09
N PHE A 1099 -21.67 -7.17 9.03
CA PHE A 1099 -20.80 -7.23 10.19
C PHE A 1099 -21.50 -6.70 11.44
N ALA A 1100 -21.04 -7.17 12.61
CA ALA A 1100 -21.49 -6.68 13.90
C ALA A 1100 -20.30 -6.60 14.86
N ARG A 1101 -20.24 -5.53 15.65
CA ARG A 1101 -19.20 -5.31 16.65
C ARG A 1101 -19.85 -4.94 17.98
N VAL A 1102 -19.37 -5.51 19.07
CA VAL A 1102 -19.66 -5.02 20.41
C VAL A 1102 -18.33 -4.77 21.11
N GLU A 1103 -18.22 -3.65 21.79
CA GLU A 1103 -17.05 -3.33 22.58
C GLU A 1103 -17.44 -2.75 23.94
N GLY A 1104 -16.65 -3.08 24.95
CA GLY A 1104 -16.76 -2.53 26.31
C GLY A 1104 -15.47 -1.82 26.66
N ASN A 1105 -15.57 -0.54 27.01
CA ASN A 1105 -14.47 0.32 27.41
C ASN A 1105 -14.65 0.69 28.89
N TRP A 1106 -13.73 0.22 29.73
CA TRP A 1106 -13.69 0.49 31.17
C TRP A 1106 -12.59 1.51 31.45
N TYR A 1107 -12.89 2.49 32.29
CA TYR A 1107 -11.93 3.49 32.73
C TYR A 1107 -11.98 3.57 34.25
N GLN A 1108 -10.81 3.68 34.89
CA GLN A 1108 -10.71 3.98 36.30
C GLN A 1108 -9.57 4.98 36.50
N GLN A 1109 -9.86 6.12 37.11
CA GLN A 1109 -8.91 7.19 37.31
C GLN A 1109 -8.70 7.50 38.80
N SER A 1110 -7.49 7.89 39.17
CA SER A 1110 -7.19 8.51 40.46
C SER A 1110 -6.29 9.72 40.27
N ASN A 1111 -6.53 10.79 41.03
CA ASN A 1111 -5.87 12.08 40.85
C ASN A 1111 -5.33 12.59 42.19
N VAL A 1112 -4.17 13.26 42.17
CA VAL A 1112 -3.50 13.81 43.37
C VAL A 1112 -2.91 15.19 43.04
N GLY A 1113 -2.95 16.12 44.00
CA GLY A 1113 -2.30 17.44 43.87
C GLY A 1113 -3.17 18.52 43.21
N TYR A 1114 -4.50 18.38 43.26
CA TYR A 1114 -5.46 19.36 42.73
C TYR A 1114 -6.12 20.15 43.87
N THR A 1115 -6.34 21.45 43.64
CA THR A 1115 -7.02 22.36 44.56
C THR A 1115 -8.11 23.12 43.79
N PRO A 1116 -9.42 22.90 44.06
CA PRO A 1116 -9.97 21.90 44.97
C PRO A 1116 -9.66 20.47 44.52
N ALA A 1117 -9.80 19.50 45.43
CA ALA A 1117 -9.55 18.09 45.12
C ALA A 1117 -10.44 17.61 43.96
N ALA A 1118 -9.81 17.02 42.95
CA ALA A 1118 -10.49 16.34 41.84
C ALA A 1118 -10.50 14.83 42.13
N PRO A 1119 -11.53 14.23 42.74
CA PRO A 1119 -11.56 12.79 42.98
C PRO A 1119 -11.44 11.98 41.68
N GLY A 1120 -11.10 10.70 41.82
CA GLY A 1120 -11.12 9.77 40.71
C GLY A 1120 -12.54 9.47 40.22
N ASP A 1121 -12.64 8.83 39.06
CA ASP A 1121 -13.89 8.34 38.49
C ASP A 1121 -13.72 6.90 37.96
N GLU A 1122 -14.80 6.14 37.88
CA GLU A 1122 -14.82 4.78 37.33
C GLU A 1122 -16.09 4.56 36.50
N LEU A 1123 -15.92 4.13 35.25
CA LEU A 1123 -17.03 3.98 34.31
C LEU A 1123 -16.83 2.83 33.32
N LEU A 1124 -17.93 2.31 32.79
CA LEU A 1124 -17.98 1.27 31.78
C LEU A 1124 -18.93 1.68 30.65
N GLN A 1125 -18.35 2.06 29.50
CA GLN A 1125 -19.11 2.32 28.29
C GLN A 1125 -19.16 1.09 27.39
N VAL A 1126 -20.39 0.70 27.03
CA VAL A 1126 -20.64 -0.36 26.04
C VAL A 1126 -21.13 0.27 24.75
N ASN A 1127 -20.46 -0.05 23.64
CA ASN A 1127 -20.85 0.36 22.30
C ASN A 1127 -21.21 -0.87 21.47
N ALA A 1128 -22.23 -0.74 20.61
CA ALA A 1128 -22.61 -1.77 19.66
C ALA A 1128 -22.74 -1.18 18.26
N TYR A 1129 -22.25 -1.91 17.27
CA TYR A 1129 -22.28 -1.52 15.86
C TYR A 1129 -22.82 -2.67 15.03
N VAL A 1130 -23.64 -2.34 14.04
CA VAL A 1130 -24.06 -3.26 12.99
C VAL A 1130 -23.90 -2.56 11.66
N GLY A 1131 -23.50 -3.28 10.63
CA GLY A 1131 -23.33 -2.68 9.33
C GLY A 1131 -23.33 -3.68 8.19
N TYR A 1132 -23.30 -3.11 6.99
CA TYR A 1132 -23.24 -3.87 5.76
C TYR A 1132 -22.22 -3.23 4.82
N ARG A 1133 -21.17 -3.98 4.51
CA ARG A 1133 -20.12 -3.63 3.57
C ARG A 1133 -20.52 -4.10 2.17
N PHE A 1134 -20.55 -3.17 1.22
CA PHE A 1134 -20.83 -3.51 -0.17
C PHE A 1134 -19.65 -4.28 -0.78
N ARG A 1135 -19.94 -5.14 -1.77
CA ARG A 1135 -18.91 -5.93 -2.45
C ARG A 1135 -17.84 -5.02 -3.06
N ARG A 1136 -16.60 -5.51 -3.14
CA ARG A 1136 -15.43 -4.77 -3.66
C ARG A 1136 -15.13 -3.46 -2.93
N ASN A 1137 -15.57 -3.31 -1.68
CA ASN A 1137 -15.40 -2.08 -0.90
C ASN A 1137 -15.95 -0.80 -1.59
N PHE A 1138 -16.99 -0.92 -2.42
CA PHE A 1138 -17.72 0.25 -2.97
C PHE A 1138 -18.31 1.15 -1.87
N GLY A 1139 -18.33 0.68 -0.63
CA GLY A 1139 -18.77 1.45 0.52
C GLY A 1139 -19.26 0.56 1.64
N ASP A 1140 -19.78 1.18 2.69
CA ASP A 1140 -20.51 0.51 3.75
C ASP A 1140 -21.52 1.44 4.40
N VAL A 1141 -22.51 0.83 5.04
CA VAL A 1141 -23.43 1.51 5.95
C VAL A 1141 -23.21 0.94 7.34
N THR A 1142 -23.01 1.80 8.33
CA THR A 1142 -22.82 1.43 9.73
C THR A 1142 -23.84 2.16 10.59
N LEU A 1143 -24.50 1.42 11.48
CA LEU A 1143 -25.32 1.95 12.56
C LEU A 1143 -24.64 1.60 13.88
N GLY A 1144 -24.36 2.60 14.71
CA GLY A 1144 -23.76 2.44 16.02
C GLY A 1144 -24.69 2.94 17.12
N LEU A 1145 -24.77 2.23 18.23
CA LEU A 1145 -25.32 2.74 19.49
C LEU A 1145 -24.17 2.84 20.48
N LEU A 1146 -23.74 4.08 20.73
CA LEU A 1146 -22.62 4.43 21.59
C LEU A 1146 -23.12 4.74 22.99
N ASN A 1147 -22.30 4.47 24.00
CA ASN A 1147 -22.63 4.68 25.40
C ASN A 1147 -24.01 4.10 25.76
N ILE A 1148 -24.23 2.80 25.47
CA ILE A 1148 -25.52 2.12 25.70
C ILE A 1148 -25.98 2.26 27.15
N ASN A 1149 -25.03 2.23 28.07
CA ASN A 1149 -25.26 2.32 29.51
C ASN A 1149 -25.66 3.75 29.96
N ASP A 1150 -25.51 4.76 29.09
CA ASP A 1150 -25.86 6.15 29.36
C ASP A 1150 -25.10 6.74 30.54
N GLU A 1151 -23.79 6.44 30.61
CA GLU A 1151 -22.90 6.90 31.68
C GLU A 1151 -22.18 8.18 31.27
N ASP A 1152 -22.25 9.20 32.14
CA ASP A 1152 -21.44 10.40 32.04
C ASP A 1152 -20.10 10.23 32.79
N TYR A 1153 -19.10 11.06 32.50
CA TYR A 1153 -17.74 10.92 33.06
C TYR A 1153 -17.09 12.22 33.54
N LYS A 1154 -16.20 12.08 34.51
CA LYS A 1154 -15.29 13.11 35.03
C LYS A 1154 -13.84 12.61 34.98
N LEU A 1155 -13.28 12.59 33.78
CA LEU A 1155 -11.88 12.22 33.56
C LEU A 1155 -11.02 13.49 33.55
N ASN A 1156 -9.90 13.44 34.26
CA ASN A 1156 -8.89 14.49 34.28
C ASN A 1156 -8.08 14.49 32.97
N PRO A 1157 -7.99 15.64 32.27
CA PRO A 1157 -7.31 15.76 30.98
C PRO A 1157 -5.78 15.63 31.06
N LEU A 1158 -5.19 15.55 32.26
CA LEU A 1158 -3.75 15.30 32.41
C LEU A 1158 -3.32 13.95 31.84
N ASN A 1159 -4.21 12.94 31.87
CA ASN A 1159 -4.00 11.72 31.11
C ASN A 1159 -4.56 11.87 29.70
N TYR A 1160 -3.84 11.37 28.71
CA TYR A 1160 -4.32 11.35 27.32
C TYR A 1160 -5.52 10.40 27.15
N TYR A 1161 -6.66 10.94 26.70
CA TYR A 1161 -7.82 10.19 26.21
C TYR A 1161 -8.59 10.99 25.15
N ASN A 1162 -9.24 10.28 24.21
CA ASN A 1162 -10.14 10.91 23.24
C ASN A 1162 -11.51 11.18 23.89
N GLU A 1163 -12.16 12.28 23.52
CA GLU A 1163 -13.47 12.65 24.08
C GLU A 1163 -14.50 11.52 23.85
N LEU A 1164 -15.15 11.08 24.93
CA LEU A 1164 -16.16 10.02 24.90
C LEU A 1164 -17.57 10.63 24.78
N PRO A 1165 -18.55 9.91 24.17
CA PRO A 1165 -19.95 10.32 24.22
C PRO A 1165 -20.43 10.38 25.67
N ARG A 1166 -20.99 11.51 26.11
CA ARG A 1166 -21.47 11.72 27.49
C ARG A 1166 -22.87 11.16 27.74
N GLU A 1167 -23.62 10.93 26.68
CA GLU A 1167 -24.97 10.36 26.70
C GLU A 1167 -25.09 9.29 25.60
N ARG A 1168 -26.12 8.44 25.72
CA ARG A 1168 -26.43 7.42 24.73
C ARG A 1168 -26.63 8.07 23.36
N THR A 1169 -25.76 7.70 22.41
CA THR A 1169 -25.69 8.36 21.10
C THR A 1169 -25.87 7.35 19.98
N LEU A 1170 -26.78 7.65 19.05
CA LEU A 1170 -26.91 6.91 17.79
C LEU A 1170 -25.94 7.48 16.76
N LEU A 1171 -25.12 6.62 16.15
CA LEU A 1171 -24.25 6.91 15.01
C LEU A 1171 -24.85 6.30 13.75
N VAL A 1172 -24.88 7.08 12.67
CA VAL A 1172 -25.13 6.61 11.31
C VAL A 1172 -23.95 7.02 10.44
N ARG A 1173 -23.30 6.04 9.81
CA ARG A 1173 -22.20 6.26 8.86
C ARG A 1173 -22.55 5.67 7.51
N LEU A 1174 -22.31 6.44 6.46
CA LEU A 1174 -22.39 6.01 5.08
C LEU A 1174 -21.06 6.33 4.40
N ARG A 1175 -20.37 5.30 3.92
CA ARG A 1175 -19.18 5.44 3.07
C ARG A 1175 -19.51 4.97 1.67
N LEU A 1176 -19.10 5.71 0.65
CA LEU A 1176 -19.26 5.40 -0.76
C LEU A 1176 -17.94 5.68 -1.50
N ASN A 1177 -17.49 4.73 -2.31
CA ASN A 1177 -16.28 4.80 -3.13
C ASN A 1177 -16.63 4.38 -4.56
N PHE A 1178 -16.29 5.20 -5.55
CA PHE A 1178 -16.60 4.97 -6.97
C PHE A 1178 -15.35 5.11 -7.85
#